data_AF-A0A6A6RMT4-F1
#
_entry.id   AF-A0A6A6RMT4-F1
#
_cell.length_a   1.000
_cell.length_b   1.000
_cell.length_c   1.000
_cell.angle_alpha   90.00
_cell.angle_beta   90.00
_cell.angle_gamma   90.00
#
_symmetry.space_group_name_H-M   'P 1'
#
loop_
_entity.id
_entity.type
_entity.pdbx_description
1 polymer ?
#
loop_
_entity_poly.entity_id
_entity_poly.type
_entity_poly.pdbx_seq_one_letter_code
_entity_poly.pdbx_strand_id
1 'polypeptide(L)'
;MKPTFSLSFRVPIPIQFAPIQRPLHAAYYRGGTSRAVILNPIDLPLNRGAWPNIFRQVMGSNDPYGRQLDGMGAGVSSLSKICLVEEYINTRPTQPQAAGENPEIGEVKDDDEDPHVDYTFVGMGIEDDEVDTAGSCGNMSSAIGPYAYNNRLLPIHLLNQRHGEITVKIRNTNTNKFIISTFSVSHGQAAVAGDSAIDGVAGTGSPIKLDFRHPYGSKTAKLLPTGNKVDVIHGYKVTCVDGPNPVVFIRASHIGIDGTILPNDLNKLTDKMNILEEIRRKAAVAMGLAENQKEVPRTIPKIGIISGSSTYELISGNTLYSSQMDLAVRFISDRQPHRAIPLTAALTTAIAARIPGTVVEDLLAPEPVTQDHLTIGHPSGRVRINATMDPRDPLVPLSATVYTTAKRLFEGTIFYTGPYQLLRRYRVNESDKGSLGMRFLMESRGQDTSAIPESESSLIGSFAQSLHREEPPMLMPFAKKNLPREPIVLDPGPETPTLVDPGQDLADRVDTSKLTPMDRISLEQGISLMSDKLLTFSRVLARGASNDEIKTFVQSVKSMKRFRGKRRKPRKFGKGTKMRFIDTGKVTVEDMVREQEEDMAKTKKFRERNQGLRLNKKGSLRMMPIKWRGDDRL
;
A
#
# COMPACT_ATOMS: atom_id res chain seq x y z
N MET A 1 45.18 -14.86 67.71
CA MET A 1 44.19 -15.36 66.73
C MET A 1 43.78 -14.20 65.84
N LYS A 2 44.15 -14.20 64.55
CA LYS A 2 43.65 -13.26 63.54
C LYS A 2 42.49 -13.93 62.81
N PRO A 3 41.36 -13.25 62.54
CA PRO A 3 40.22 -13.87 61.86
C PRO A 3 40.55 -14.06 60.38
N THR A 4 40.48 -15.29 59.91
CA THR A 4 40.50 -15.66 58.49
C THR A 4 39.16 -15.27 57.86
N PHE A 5 39.15 -14.24 57.02
CA PHE A 5 38.05 -13.97 56.11
C PHE A 5 38.19 -14.86 54.87
N SER A 6 37.21 -15.76 54.66
CA SER A 6 37.10 -16.51 53.41
C SER A 6 36.57 -15.59 52.31
N LEU A 7 37.38 -15.31 51.28
CA LEU A 7 36.86 -14.76 50.03
C LEU A 7 36.16 -15.90 49.27
N SER A 8 34.83 -15.90 49.28
CA SER A 8 34.07 -16.65 48.28
C SER A 8 34.18 -15.91 46.95
N PHE A 9 34.92 -16.46 45.99
CA PHE A 9 34.83 -16.00 44.61
C PHE A 9 33.42 -16.28 44.09
N ARG A 10 32.61 -15.24 43.93
CA ARG A 10 31.42 -15.33 43.07
C ARG A 10 31.94 -15.54 41.64
N VAL A 11 31.71 -16.73 41.11
CA VAL A 11 31.79 -16.99 39.67
C VAL A 11 30.93 -15.91 38.99
N PRO A 12 31.46 -15.13 38.02
CA PRO A 12 30.64 -14.18 37.29
C PRO A 12 29.53 -14.97 36.59
N ILE A 13 28.29 -14.67 36.95
CA ILE A 13 27.14 -15.07 36.15
C ILE A 13 27.41 -14.53 34.74
N PRO A 14 27.40 -15.35 33.68
CA PRO A 14 27.62 -14.84 32.34
C PRO A 14 26.57 -13.74 32.09
N ILE A 15 27.03 -12.58 31.64
CA ILE A 15 26.14 -11.50 31.21
C ILE A 15 25.31 -12.08 30.06
N GLN A 16 24.12 -12.60 30.36
CA GLN A 16 23.10 -12.84 29.37
C GLN A 16 22.80 -11.47 28.78
N PHE A 17 23.27 -11.23 27.57
CA PHE A 17 22.96 -9.98 26.89
C PHE A 17 21.43 -9.90 26.78
N ALA A 18 20.85 -8.92 27.46
CA ALA A 18 19.43 -8.65 27.34
C ALA A 18 19.08 -8.45 25.85
N PRO A 19 17.94 -8.98 25.38
CA PRO A 19 17.52 -8.77 24.01
C PRO A 19 17.32 -7.28 23.75
N ILE A 20 17.75 -6.82 22.58
CA ILE A 20 17.66 -5.41 22.15
C ILE A 20 16.86 -5.29 20.87
N GLN A 21 16.39 -4.08 20.58
CA GLN A 21 15.83 -3.77 19.27
C GLN A 21 16.93 -3.75 18.19
N ARG A 22 16.67 -4.47 17.11
CA ARG A 22 17.52 -4.61 15.93
C ARG A 22 16.90 -3.89 14.74
N PRO A 23 17.65 -3.02 14.06
CA PRO A 23 17.15 -2.32 12.89
C PRO A 23 17.05 -3.28 11.70
N LEU A 24 16.03 -3.08 10.87
CA LEU A 24 15.83 -3.75 9.58
C LEU A 24 15.30 -2.71 8.59
N HIS A 25 15.91 -2.57 7.42
CA HIS A 25 15.40 -1.67 6.39
C HIS A 25 14.11 -2.23 5.81
N ALA A 26 13.11 -1.37 5.64
CA ALA A 26 11.81 -1.77 5.15
C ALA A 26 11.07 -0.61 4.49
N ALA A 27 10.16 -0.96 3.58
CA ALA A 27 9.14 -0.07 3.11
C ALA A 27 7.75 -0.56 3.51
N TYR A 28 6.80 0.35 3.65
CA TYR A 28 5.40 0.03 3.90
C TYR A 28 4.56 0.62 2.77
N TYR A 29 3.85 -0.24 2.05
CA TYR A 29 3.12 0.14 0.85
C TYR A 29 1.65 -0.22 0.98
N ARG A 30 0.81 0.62 0.39
CA ARG A 30 -0.50 0.20 -0.10
C ARG A 30 -0.34 -0.36 -1.51
N GLY A 31 -0.75 -1.61 -1.71
CA GLY A 31 -0.96 -2.20 -3.03
C GLY A 31 -2.43 -2.54 -3.20
N GLY A 32 -3.10 -1.94 -4.17
CA GLY A 32 -4.55 -2.09 -4.34
C GLY A 32 -5.29 -1.77 -3.03
N THR A 33 -6.13 -2.70 -2.58
CA THR A 33 -6.91 -2.58 -1.32
C THR A 33 -6.21 -3.25 -0.11
N SER A 34 -4.89 -3.47 -0.17
CA SER A 34 -4.10 -4.10 0.89
C SER A 34 -2.89 -3.24 1.29
N ARG A 35 -2.30 -3.55 2.45
CA ARG A 35 -0.99 -3.00 2.86
C ARG A 35 -0.05 -4.13 3.28
N ALA A 36 1.23 -3.94 3.03
CA ALA A 36 2.28 -4.86 3.46
C ALA A 36 3.56 -4.12 3.81
N VAL A 37 4.34 -4.74 4.69
CA VAL A 37 5.77 -4.45 4.82
C VAL A 37 6.49 -5.14 3.66
N ILE A 38 7.28 -4.38 2.90
CA ILE A 38 8.13 -4.88 1.82
C ILE A 38 9.57 -4.85 2.30
N LEU A 39 10.25 -5.99 2.20
CA LEU A 39 11.64 -6.20 2.62
C LEU A 39 12.45 -6.65 1.41
N ASN A 40 13.69 -6.17 1.32
CA ASN A 40 14.69 -6.81 0.47
C ASN A 40 15.33 -7.95 1.29
N PRO A 41 15.27 -9.21 0.83
CA PRO A 41 15.93 -10.35 1.47
C PRO A 41 17.37 -10.12 1.90
N ILE A 42 18.15 -9.30 1.18
CA ILE A 42 19.55 -9.02 1.53
C ILE A 42 19.70 -8.24 2.85
N ASP A 43 18.65 -7.53 3.27
CA ASP A 43 18.64 -6.78 4.53
C ASP A 43 18.28 -7.67 5.73
N LEU A 44 17.77 -8.89 5.50
CA LEU A 44 17.45 -9.86 6.55
C LEU A 44 18.70 -10.61 7.03
N PRO A 45 18.68 -11.17 8.26
CA PRO A 45 19.78 -12.00 8.74
C PRO A 45 20.06 -13.20 7.83
N LEU A 46 21.32 -13.56 7.63
CA LEU A 46 21.73 -14.69 6.78
C LEU A 46 21.01 -16.01 7.13
N ASN A 47 20.77 -16.26 8.42
CA ASN A 47 20.01 -17.42 8.86
C ASN A 47 18.51 -17.23 8.59
N ARG A 48 18.05 -17.80 7.47
CA ARG A 48 16.63 -17.82 7.05
C ARG A 48 15.70 -18.49 8.06
N GLY A 49 16.19 -19.45 8.85
CA GLY A 49 15.43 -20.05 9.95
C GLY A 49 14.99 -19.04 11.02
N ALA A 50 15.63 -17.87 11.12
CA ALA A 50 15.21 -16.81 12.02
C ALA A 50 14.08 -15.92 11.44
N TRP A 51 13.85 -15.93 10.13
CA TRP A 51 12.95 -15.00 9.45
C TRP A 51 11.49 -15.11 9.92
N PRO A 52 10.89 -16.31 10.08
CA PRO A 52 9.51 -16.41 10.57
C PRO A 52 9.29 -15.68 11.89
N ASN A 53 10.24 -15.76 12.83
CA ASN A 53 10.14 -15.05 14.10
C ASN A 53 10.27 -13.53 13.94
N ILE A 54 11.14 -13.07 13.04
CA ILE A 54 11.27 -11.64 12.72
C ILE A 54 9.97 -11.13 12.09
N PHE A 55 9.40 -11.87 11.15
CA PHE A 55 8.15 -11.52 10.48
C PHE A 55 7.00 -11.38 11.46
N ARG A 56 6.88 -12.30 12.43
CA ARG A 56 5.88 -12.22 13.49
C ARG A 56 6.02 -10.94 14.32
N GLN A 57 7.24 -10.61 14.73
CA GLN A 57 7.51 -9.39 15.50
C GLN A 57 7.23 -8.13 14.68
N VAL A 58 7.71 -8.09 13.43
CA VAL A 58 7.48 -6.97 12.51
C VAL A 58 6.00 -6.71 12.31
N MET A 59 5.17 -7.76 12.23
CA MET A 59 3.73 -7.62 12.05
C MET A 59 2.94 -7.55 13.34
N GLY A 60 3.51 -7.86 14.51
CA GLY A 60 2.77 -7.99 15.77
C GLY A 60 1.81 -9.18 15.76
N SER A 61 2.20 -10.29 15.12
CA SER A 61 1.43 -11.55 15.05
C SER A 61 1.46 -12.32 16.37
N ASN A 62 0.66 -13.40 16.46
CA ASN A 62 0.39 -14.11 17.71
C ASN A 62 -0.22 -13.17 18.77
N ASP A 63 -1.08 -12.26 18.32
CA ASP A 63 -1.78 -11.30 19.18
C ASP A 63 -3.17 -11.83 19.51
N PRO A 64 -3.42 -12.34 20.73
CA PRO A 64 -4.72 -12.87 21.14
C PRO A 64 -5.84 -11.81 21.16
N TYR A 65 -5.50 -10.53 21.06
CA TYR A 65 -6.48 -9.44 20.94
C TYR A 65 -6.87 -9.14 19.48
N GLY A 66 -6.14 -9.70 18.51
CA GLY A 66 -6.40 -9.51 17.09
C GLY A 66 -6.16 -8.08 16.60
N ARG A 67 -5.31 -7.29 17.25
CA ARG A 67 -5.09 -5.86 16.97
C ARG A 67 -3.75 -5.56 16.30
N GLN A 68 -2.74 -6.40 16.57
CA GLN A 68 -1.36 -6.27 16.12
C GLN A 68 -0.70 -4.96 16.56
N LEU A 69 -0.96 -4.52 17.79
CA LEU A 69 -0.47 -3.22 18.30
C LEU A 69 1.05 -3.13 18.46
N ASP A 70 1.72 -4.27 18.68
CA ASP A 70 3.18 -4.33 18.86
C ASP A 70 3.91 -4.63 17.53
N GLY A 71 3.40 -4.07 16.44
CA GLY A 71 3.96 -4.26 15.10
C GLY A 71 3.27 -3.40 14.04
N MET A 72 3.57 -3.70 12.77
CA MET A 72 3.07 -2.97 11.60
C MET A 72 1.74 -3.52 11.05
N GLY A 73 1.25 -4.62 11.62
CA GLY A 73 -0.05 -5.19 11.32
C GLY A 73 -1.20 -4.31 11.81
N ALA A 74 -2.42 -4.68 11.47
CA ALA A 74 -3.61 -3.91 11.85
C ALA A 74 -4.83 -4.78 12.13
N GLY A 75 -4.63 -6.04 12.50
CA GLY A 75 -5.71 -6.91 12.98
C GLY A 75 -6.66 -7.45 11.91
N VAL A 76 -6.34 -7.28 10.63
CA VAL A 76 -7.13 -7.82 9.52
C VAL A 76 -6.24 -8.36 8.42
N SER A 77 -6.67 -9.44 7.75
CA SER A 77 -5.81 -10.19 6.83
C SER A 77 -5.28 -9.38 5.64
N SER A 78 -6.03 -8.36 5.17
CA SER A 78 -5.58 -7.45 4.11
C SER A 78 -4.45 -6.49 4.53
N LEU A 79 -4.16 -6.40 5.83
CA LEU A 79 -3.18 -5.52 6.44
C LEU A 79 -2.09 -6.26 7.24
N SER A 80 -2.14 -7.60 7.29
CA SER A 80 -1.16 -8.48 7.93
C SER A 80 -0.34 -9.25 6.88
N LYS A 81 0.59 -8.56 6.23
CA LYS A 81 1.30 -9.06 5.03
C LYS A 81 2.76 -8.63 5.01
N ILE A 82 3.61 -9.54 4.55
CA ILE A 82 5.00 -9.25 4.17
C ILE A 82 5.18 -9.59 2.69
N CYS A 83 5.96 -8.78 1.99
CA CYS A 83 6.45 -9.06 0.65
C CYS A 83 7.98 -9.05 0.67
N LEU A 84 8.61 -10.09 0.16
CA LEU A 84 10.03 -10.12 -0.12
C LEU A 84 10.23 -9.78 -1.59
N VAL A 85 11.05 -8.77 -1.87
CA VAL A 85 11.31 -8.32 -3.24
C VAL A 85 12.81 -8.13 -3.45
N GLU A 86 13.33 -8.79 -4.47
CA GLU A 86 14.75 -8.80 -4.81
C GLU A 86 14.93 -8.77 -6.34
N GLU A 87 16.09 -8.31 -6.80
CA GLU A 87 16.48 -8.46 -8.20
C GLU A 87 16.34 -9.91 -8.63
N TYR A 88 15.83 -10.14 -9.84
CA TYR A 88 15.87 -11.49 -10.39
C TYR A 88 17.32 -11.86 -10.70
N ILE A 89 17.74 -13.01 -10.16
CA ILE A 89 19.01 -13.63 -10.50
C ILE A 89 18.69 -14.88 -11.32
N ASN A 90 19.15 -14.91 -12.57
CA ASN A 90 19.00 -16.09 -13.41
C ASN A 90 19.78 -17.25 -12.77
N THR A 91 19.02 -18.20 -12.25
CA THR A 91 19.51 -19.37 -11.50
C THR A 91 19.30 -20.65 -12.31
N ARG A 92 18.96 -20.56 -13.60
CA ARG A 92 18.90 -21.73 -14.47
C ARG A 92 20.29 -22.36 -14.52
N PRO A 93 20.47 -23.63 -14.10
CA PRO A 93 21.65 -24.38 -14.48
C PRO A 93 21.68 -24.41 -16.01
N THR A 94 22.83 -24.13 -16.62
CA THR A 94 23.11 -24.56 -17.99
C THR A 94 23.17 -26.08 -18.00
N GLN A 95 22.02 -26.75 -17.90
CA GLN A 95 21.96 -28.16 -18.29
C GLN A 95 22.23 -28.20 -19.80
N PRO A 96 23.27 -28.92 -20.27
CA PRO A 96 23.35 -29.25 -21.67
C PRO A 96 22.06 -29.99 -22.01
N GLN A 97 21.35 -29.53 -23.05
CA GLN A 97 20.15 -30.19 -23.56
C GLN A 97 20.47 -31.68 -23.74
N ALA A 98 20.00 -32.51 -22.82
CA ALA A 98 20.03 -33.94 -22.98
C ALA A 98 19.03 -34.24 -24.10
N ALA A 99 19.57 -34.55 -25.27
CA ALA A 99 18.79 -35.03 -26.39
C ALA A 99 18.11 -36.34 -25.97
N GLY A 100 16.79 -36.30 -25.74
CA GLY A 100 15.98 -37.52 -25.74
C GLY A 100 14.99 -37.78 -24.61
N GLU A 101 14.45 -36.78 -23.91
CA GLU A 101 13.29 -37.02 -23.04
C GLU A 101 12.07 -36.17 -23.47
N ASN A 102 10.93 -36.85 -23.63
CA ASN A 102 9.71 -36.36 -24.26
C ASN A 102 9.12 -35.12 -23.58
N PRO A 103 8.88 -34.02 -24.32
CA PRO A 103 8.19 -32.84 -23.81
C PRO A 103 6.68 -33.00 -23.99
N GLU A 104 6.00 -33.66 -23.04
CA GLU A 104 4.53 -33.83 -23.11
C GLU A 104 3.72 -33.18 -21.99
N ILE A 105 4.30 -32.27 -21.20
CA ILE A 105 3.50 -31.36 -20.37
C ILE A 105 3.98 -29.94 -20.62
N GLY A 106 3.16 -29.17 -21.34
CA GLY A 106 3.47 -27.87 -21.94
C GLY A 106 4.24 -26.92 -21.04
N GLU A 107 5.55 -26.83 -21.28
CA GLU A 107 6.27 -25.57 -21.12
C GLU A 107 5.66 -24.59 -22.12
N VAL A 108 4.72 -23.79 -21.64
CA VAL A 108 4.28 -22.61 -22.38
C VAL A 108 5.51 -21.72 -22.50
N LYS A 109 5.98 -21.53 -23.74
CA LYS A 109 6.97 -20.51 -24.08
C LYS A 109 6.37 -19.13 -23.80
N ASP A 110 6.39 -18.70 -22.54
CA ASP A 110 6.25 -17.29 -22.20
C ASP A 110 7.45 -16.54 -22.81
N ASP A 111 7.22 -15.33 -23.32
CA ASP A 111 8.21 -14.49 -24.04
C ASP A 111 9.64 -14.66 -23.49
N ASP A 112 10.60 -14.89 -24.40
CA ASP A 112 12.02 -15.29 -24.17
C ASP A 112 12.82 -14.39 -23.20
N GLU A 113 12.25 -13.29 -22.71
CA GLU A 113 12.89 -12.41 -21.74
C GLU A 113 12.77 -12.93 -20.30
N ASP A 114 13.91 -12.98 -19.62
CA ASP A 114 13.98 -13.25 -18.18
C ASP A 114 13.14 -12.23 -17.38
N PRO A 115 12.51 -12.62 -16.26
CA PRO A 115 11.85 -11.66 -15.37
C PRO A 115 12.85 -10.64 -14.83
N HIS A 116 12.37 -9.46 -14.45
CA HIS A 116 13.21 -8.38 -13.94
C HIS A 116 13.37 -8.43 -12.41
N VAL A 117 12.38 -8.97 -11.70
CA VAL A 117 12.31 -8.94 -10.23
C VAL A 117 11.57 -10.15 -9.69
N ASP A 118 12.03 -10.66 -8.56
CA ASP A 118 11.36 -11.71 -7.80
C ASP A 118 10.47 -11.13 -6.70
N TYR A 119 9.30 -11.74 -6.52
CA TYR A 119 8.33 -11.38 -5.50
C TYR A 119 7.84 -12.62 -4.75
N THR A 120 8.12 -12.66 -3.45
CA THR A 120 7.58 -13.65 -2.52
C THR A 120 6.56 -13.00 -1.58
N PHE A 121 5.34 -13.52 -1.56
CA PHE A 121 4.31 -13.15 -0.61
C PHE A 121 4.38 -14.02 0.65
N VAL A 122 4.21 -13.39 1.81
CA VAL A 122 4.09 -14.06 3.11
C VAL A 122 2.85 -13.54 3.83
N GLY A 123 1.87 -14.44 4.04
CA GLY A 123 0.67 -14.18 4.83
C GLY A 123 0.96 -14.39 6.30
N MET A 124 0.69 -13.38 7.13
CA MET A 124 1.00 -13.45 8.56
C MET A 124 -0.27 -13.69 9.37
N GLY A 125 -0.24 -14.73 10.20
CA GLY A 125 -1.25 -14.97 11.23
C GLY A 125 -1.47 -13.74 12.10
N ILE A 126 -2.71 -13.52 12.52
CA ILE A 126 -3.07 -12.39 13.38
C ILE A 126 -3.04 -12.86 14.83
N GLU A 127 -3.90 -13.82 15.15
CA GLU A 127 -4.08 -14.37 16.50
C GLU A 127 -3.15 -15.56 16.80
N ASP A 128 -2.59 -16.17 15.75
CA ASP A 128 -1.65 -17.28 15.82
C ASP A 128 -0.26 -16.87 15.30
N ASP A 129 0.70 -17.78 15.45
CA ASP A 129 2.07 -17.61 15.00
C ASP A 129 2.30 -18.14 13.58
N GLU A 130 1.25 -18.36 12.79
CA GLU A 130 1.37 -18.99 11.48
C GLU A 130 2.03 -18.05 10.47
N VAL A 131 3.02 -18.57 9.72
CA VAL A 131 3.68 -17.90 8.60
C VAL A 131 3.36 -18.68 7.34
N ASP A 132 2.42 -18.17 6.54
CA ASP A 132 1.90 -18.87 5.37
C ASP A 132 2.57 -18.34 4.08
N THR A 133 3.28 -19.22 3.37
CA THR A 133 3.94 -18.95 2.07
C THR A 133 3.27 -19.72 0.92
N ALA A 134 2.14 -20.37 1.18
CA ALA A 134 1.43 -21.18 0.20
C ALA A 134 0.73 -20.29 -0.84
N GLY A 135 0.05 -19.22 -0.44
CA GLY A 135 -0.66 -18.33 -1.37
C GLY A 135 0.20 -17.29 -2.08
N SER A 136 -0.40 -16.58 -3.03
CA SER A 136 0.06 -15.28 -3.54
C SER A 136 -0.90 -14.15 -3.14
N CYS A 137 -0.48 -12.89 -3.25
CA CYS A 137 -1.32 -11.71 -3.05
C CYS A 137 -1.31 -10.76 -4.26
N GLY A 138 -2.38 -10.81 -5.06
CA GLY A 138 -2.52 -9.96 -6.24
C GLY A 138 -2.66 -8.47 -5.92
N ASN A 139 -3.29 -8.12 -4.79
CA ASN A 139 -3.36 -6.71 -4.37
C ASN A 139 -1.96 -6.13 -4.14
N MET A 140 -1.06 -6.91 -3.55
CA MET A 140 0.31 -6.46 -3.33
C MET A 140 1.16 -6.46 -4.59
N SER A 141 0.83 -7.28 -5.61
CA SER A 141 1.47 -7.21 -6.93
C SER A 141 1.45 -5.80 -7.53
N SER A 142 0.41 -5.00 -7.22
CA SER A 142 0.31 -3.59 -7.63
C SER A 142 1.47 -2.72 -7.14
N ALA A 143 2.06 -3.05 -5.99
CA ALA A 143 3.14 -2.28 -5.38
C ALA A 143 4.53 -2.74 -5.81
N ILE A 144 4.67 -3.95 -6.36
CA ILE A 144 5.98 -4.58 -6.58
C ILE A 144 6.77 -3.87 -7.67
N GLY A 145 6.18 -3.61 -8.84
CA GLY A 145 6.82 -2.85 -9.91
C GLY A 145 7.29 -1.46 -9.43
N PRO A 146 6.39 -0.62 -8.86
CA PRO A 146 6.75 0.66 -8.28
C PRO A 146 7.82 0.59 -7.18
N TYR A 147 7.77 -0.42 -6.31
CA TYR A 147 8.77 -0.64 -5.26
C TYR A 147 10.14 -0.97 -5.87
N ALA A 148 10.19 -1.92 -6.80
CA ALA A 148 11.42 -2.36 -7.45
C ALA A 148 12.10 -1.22 -8.20
N TYR A 149 11.33 -0.40 -8.92
CA TYR A 149 11.85 0.79 -9.59
C TYR A 149 12.43 1.79 -8.59
N ASN A 150 11.67 2.16 -7.54
CA ASN A 150 12.12 3.14 -6.55
C ASN A 150 13.33 2.66 -5.74
N ASN A 151 13.45 1.36 -5.49
CA ASN A 151 14.54 0.73 -4.74
C ASN A 151 15.70 0.26 -5.63
N ARG A 152 15.66 0.57 -6.94
CA ARG A 152 16.72 0.24 -7.90
C ARG A 152 17.01 -1.26 -8.04
N LEU A 153 15.96 -2.08 -7.95
CA LEU A 153 16.01 -3.54 -8.10
C LEU A 153 15.68 -3.99 -9.53
N LEU A 154 15.89 -3.13 -10.52
CA LEU A 154 15.55 -3.39 -11.92
C LEU A 154 16.78 -3.16 -12.80
N PRO A 155 16.83 -3.78 -14.00
CA PRO A 155 17.86 -3.51 -14.98
C PRO A 155 18.07 -2.02 -15.25
N ILE A 156 19.34 -1.62 -15.47
CA ILE A 156 19.76 -0.22 -15.65
C ILE A 156 18.98 0.48 -16.76
N HIS A 157 18.65 -0.22 -17.85
CA HIS A 157 17.90 0.36 -18.96
C HIS A 157 16.49 0.83 -18.54
N LEU A 158 15.81 0.11 -17.63
CA LEU A 158 14.53 0.54 -17.05
C LEU A 158 14.73 1.71 -16.08
N LEU A 159 15.75 1.66 -15.22
CA LEU A 159 16.04 2.71 -14.24
C LEU A 159 16.47 4.05 -14.87
N ASN A 160 17.04 3.99 -16.09
CA ASN A 160 17.40 5.17 -16.87
C ASN A 160 16.18 5.88 -17.48
N GLN A 161 15.03 5.20 -17.59
CA GLN A 161 13.78 5.83 -17.98
C GLN A 161 13.19 6.60 -16.80
N ARG A 162 13.40 7.91 -16.77
CA ARG A 162 13.01 8.80 -15.66
C ARG A 162 11.61 9.42 -15.82
N HIS A 163 10.98 9.25 -16.97
CA HIS A 163 9.65 9.76 -17.30
C HIS A 163 8.93 8.80 -18.26
N GLY A 164 7.60 8.81 -18.23
CA GLY A 164 6.76 8.00 -19.11
C GLY A 164 6.39 6.63 -18.53
N GLU A 165 5.84 5.76 -19.36
CA GLU A 165 5.38 4.43 -18.95
C GLU A 165 6.52 3.41 -18.98
N ILE A 166 6.64 2.60 -17.93
CA ILE A 166 7.56 1.46 -17.87
C ILE A 166 6.80 0.17 -17.62
N THR A 167 7.36 -0.93 -18.10
CA THR A 167 6.83 -2.27 -17.91
C THR A 167 7.84 -3.17 -17.21
N VAL A 168 7.40 -3.84 -16.15
CA VAL A 168 8.22 -4.73 -15.32
C VAL A 168 7.63 -6.13 -15.33
N LYS A 169 8.41 -7.13 -15.77
CA LYS A 169 8.08 -8.56 -15.66
C LYS A 169 8.47 -9.05 -14.26
N ILE A 170 7.48 -9.40 -13.46
CA ILE A 170 7.64 -9.88 -12.08
C ILE A 170 7.44 -11.39 -12.09
N ARG A 171 8.37 -12.15 -11.50
CA ARG A 171 8.12 -13.56 -11.17
C ARG A 171 7.59 -13.65 -9.75
N ASN A 172 6.39 -14.20 -9.60
CA ASN A 172 5.88 -14.55 -8.27
C ASN A 172 6.48 -15.89 -7.85
N THR A 173 7.36 -15.91 -6.85
CA THR A 173 8.06 -17.12 -6.40
C THR A 173 7.12 -18.13 -5.74
N ASN A 174 6.00 -17.68 -5.15
CA ASN A 174 5.03 -18.59 -4.53
C ASN A 174 4.40 -19.52 -5.57
N THR A 175 4.11 -19.02 -6.77
CA THR A 175 3.37 -19.72 -7.84
C THR A 175 4.21 -20.04 -9.08
N ASN A 176 5.42 -19.50 -9.15
CA ASN A 176 6.28 -19.48 -10.34
C ASN A 176 5.61 -18.90 -11.60
N LYS A 177 4.62 -18.02 -11.42
CA LYS A 177 3.88 -17.36 -12.51
C LYS A 177 4.37 -15.93 -12.73
N PHE A 178 4.23 -15.44 -13.95
CA PHE A 178 4.65 -14.11 -14.34
C PHE A 178 3.51 -13.09 -14.27
N ILE A 179 3.86 -11.89 -13.83
CA ILE A 179 2.96 -10.73 -13.76
C ILE A 179 3.66 -9.57 -14.47
N ILE A 180 3.04 -9.05 -15.51
CA ILE A 180 3.50 -7.85 -16.21
C ILE A 180 2.87 -6.64 -15.52
N SER A 181 3.71 -5.79 -14.93
CA SER A 181 3.31 -4.57 -14.23
C SER A 181 3.71 -3.35 -15.04
N THR A 182 2.73 -2.66 -15.61
CA THR A 182 2.92 -1.43 -16.39
C THR A 182 2.43 -0.22 -15.59
N PHE A 183 3.29 0.79 -15.43
CA PHE A 183 3.00 1.99 -14.63
C PHE A 183 3.82 3.20 -15.07
N SER A 184 3.35 4.39 -14.73
CA SER A 184 4.02 5.64 -15.06
C SER A 184 5.15 5.97 -14.09
N VAL A 185 6.20 6.59 -14.60
CA VAL A 185 7.32 7.16 -13.86
C VAL A 185 7.38 8.67 -14.13
N SER A 186 7.74 9.44 -13.11
CA SER A 186 7.95 10.88 -13.19
C SER A 186 9.14 11.27 -12.32
N HIS A 187 10.10 12.00 -12.90
CA HIS A 187 11.31 12.48 -12.22
C HIS A 187 12.11 11.37 -11.54
N GLY A 188 12.16 10.19 -12.17
CA GLY A 188 12.88 9.03 -11.63
C GLY A 188 12.24 8.42 -10.38
N GLN A 189 10.93 8.56 -10.22
CA GLN A 189 10.12 7.85 -9.22
C GLN A 189 8.86 7.30 -9.88
N ALA A 190 8.35 6.17 -9.38
CA ALA A 190 7.02 5.71 -9.78
C ALA A 190 5.96 6.77 -9.46
N ALA A 191 5.09 7.06 -10.43
CA ALA A 191 4.02 8.04 -10.29
C ALA A 191 2.97 7.55 -9.27
N VAL A 192 2.46 8.48 -8.46
CA VAL A 192 1.49 8.18 -7.39
C VAL A 192 0.16 8.90 -7.64
N ALA A 193 0.20 10.16 -8.06
CA ALA A 193 -0.99 10.94 -8.37
C ALA A 193 -1.53 10.59 -9.76
N GLY A 194 -2.85 10.57 -9.89
CA GLY A 194 -3.59 10.31 -11.12
C GLY A 194 -5.08 10.42 -10.87
N ASP A 195 -5.88 10.15 -11.90
CA ASP A 195 -7.34 10.26 -11.91
C ASP A 195 -8.05 8.91 -11.70
N SER A 196 -7.29 7.82 -11.59
CA SER A 196 -7.85 6.47 -11.46
C SER A 196 -8.29 6.20 -10.03
N ALA A 197 -9.57 5.90 -9.86
CA ALA A 197 -10.17 5.45 -8.60
C ALA A 197 -10.28 3.91 -8.58
N ILE A 198 -10.10 3.31 -7.41
CA ILE A 198 -10.42 1.90 -7.17
C ILE A 198 -11.31 1.77 -5.93
N ASP A 199 -12.32 0.93 -6.03
CA ASP A 199 -13.28 0.75 -4.95
C ASP A 199 -12.64 0.06 -3.73
N GLY A 200 -12.85 0.65 -2.55
CA GLY A 200 -12.19 0.26 -1.30
C GLY A 200 -10.94 1.08 -0.95
N VAL A 201 -10.55 2.06 -1.77
CA VAL A 201 -9.49 3.04 -1.44
C VAL A 201 -10.03 4.46 -1.60
N ALA A 202 -9.74 5.32 -0.64
CA ALA A 202 -10.13 6.73 -0.72
C ALA A 202 -9.24 7.51 -1.69
N GLY A 203 -9.86 8.36 -2.51
CA GLY A 203 -9.18 9.22 -3.49
C GLY A 203 -8.79 8.49 -4.78
N THR A 204 -7.93 9.14 -5.55
CA THR A 204 -7.43 8.63 -6.85
C THR A 204 -5.91 8.43 -6.80
N GLY A 205 -5.39 7.70 -7.78
CA GLY A 205 -3.95 7.49 -7.94
C GLY A 205 -3.56 7.26 -9.40
N SER A 206 -2.26 7.12 -9.62
CA SER A 206 -1.73 6.75 -10.93
C SER A 206 -2.13 5.29 -11.25
N PRO A 207 -2.69 5.02 -12.45
CA PRO A 207 -3.07 3.68 -12.84
C PRO A 207 -1.85 2.77 -12.95
N ILE A 208 -2.03 1.54 -12.52
CA ILE A 208 -1.09 0.44 -12.68
C ILE A 208 -1.86 -0.68 -13.36
N LYS A 209 -1.40 -1.10 -14.54
CA LYS A 209 -1.94 -2.27 -15.23
C LYS A 209 -1.15 -3.49 -14.77
N LEU A 210 -1.86 -4.50 -14.27
CA LEU A 210 -1.31 -5.82 -13.99
C LEU A 210 -1.90 -6.80 -14.99
N ASP A 211 -1.04 -7.47 -15.76
CA ASP A 211 -1.41 -8.56 -16.67
C ASP A 211 -0.76 -9.86 -16.15
N PHE A 212 -1.59 -10.78 -15.68
CA PHE A 212 -1.17 -12.09 -15.20
C PHE A 212 -1.14 -13.05 -16.37
N ARG A 213 0.06 -13.55 -16.72
CA ARG A 213 0.29 -14.44 -17.87
C ARG A 213 0.02 -15.89 -17.49
N HIS A 214 -0.64 -16.63 -18.38
CA HIS A 214 -1.09 -18.01 -18.16
C HIS A 214 -1.57 -18.26 -16.73
N PRO A 215 -2.61 -17.51 -16.27
CA PRO A 215 -2.97 -17.34 -14.87
C PRO A 215 -3.71 -18.56 -14.28
N TYR A 216 -3.19 -19.77 -14.43
CA TYR A 216 -3.81 -21.00 -13.93
C TYR A 216 -2.80 -22.07 -13.53
N GLY A 217 -3.29 -23.09 -12.83
CA GLY A 217 -2.48 -24.19 -12.34
C GLY A 217 -1.39 -23.72 -11.38
N SER A 218 -1.66 -22.65 -10.61
CA SER A 218 -0.67 -22.02 -9.73
C SER A 218 -0.14 -22.94 -8.63
N LYS A 219 -0.86 -24.03 -8.34
CA LYS A 219 -0.52 -25.03 -7.32
C LYS A 219 -0.67 -26.46 -7.78
N THR A 220 -1.57 -26.70 -8.72
CA THR A 220 -2.00 -28.05 -9.13
C THR A 220 -1.64 -28.36 -10.58
N ALA A 221 -1.03 -27.41 -11.29
CA ALA A 221 -0.76 -27.44 -12.73
C ALA A 221 -2.00 -27.57 -13.64
N LYS A 222 -3.21 -27.69 -13.07
CA LYS A 222 -4.47 -27.85 -13.80
C LYS A 222 -5.38 -26.66 -13.53
N LEU A 223 -6.19 -26.24 -14.51
CA LEU A 223 -7.20 -25.21 -14.28
C LEU A 223 -8.35 -25.73 -13.40
N LEU A 224 -8.83 -26.95 -13.71
CA LEU A 224 -9.86 -27.67 -12.96
C LEU A 224 -9.20 -28.85 -12.23
N PRO A 225 -8.64 -28.63 -11.03
CA PRO A 225 -7.85 -29.65 -10.35
C PRO A 225 -8.60 -30.95 -10.01
N THR A 226 -9.92 -30.86 -9.79
CA THR A 226 -10.78 -32.03 -9.55
C THR A 226 -11.14 -32.78 -10.84
N GLY A 227 -10.85 -32.19 -12.01
CA GLY A 227 -11.29 -32.67 -13.32
C GLY A 227 -12.73 -32.29 -13.68
N ASN A 228 -13.50 -31.74 -12.74
CA ASN A 228 -14.92 -31.42 -12.94
C ASN A 228 -15.15 -29.90 -12.99
N LYS A 229 -16.15 -29.48 -13.78
CA LYS A 229 -16.64 -28.09 -13.75
C LYS A 229 -17.48 -27.81 -12.51
N VAL A 230 -18.17 -28.83 -11.99
CA VAL A 230 -18.97 -28.78 -10.77
C VAL A 230 -18.75 -30.07 -9.99
N ASP A 231 -18.41 -29.94 -8.72
CA ASP A 231 -18.27 -31.02 -7.73
C ASP A 231 -19.40 -30.94 -6.70
N VAL A 232 -19.63 -32.03 -5.98
CA VAL A 232 -20.47 -32.04 -4.76
C VAL A 232 -19.56 -32.25 -3.56
N ILE A 233 -19.34 -31.19 -2.78
CA ILE A 233 -18.45 -31.19 -1.62
C ILE A 233 -19.24 -30.82 -0.38
N HIS A 234 -19.16 -31.67 0.64
CA HIS A 234 -19.95 -31.52 1.88
C HIS A 234 -21.46 -31.36 1.60
N GLY A 235 -21.98 -32.01 0.55
CA GLY A 235 -23.38 -31.94 0.14
C GLY A 235 -23.74 -30.70 -0.70
N TYR A 236 -22.78 -29.82 -1.00
CA TYR A 236 -23.01 -28.61 -1.78
C TYR A 236 -22.37 -28.66 -3.16
N LYS A 237 -23.08 -28.16 -4.17
CA LYS A 237 -22.51 -27.94 -5.50
C LYS A 237 -21.49 -26.81 -5.44
N VAL A 238 -20.26 -27.09 -5.87
CA VAL A 238 -19.16 -26.13 -5.92
C VAL A 238 -18.40 -26.23 -7.23
N THR A 239 -17.72 -25.16 -7.63
CA THR A 239 -16.69 -25.21 -8.69
C THR A 239 -15.33 -24.97 -8.05
N CYS A 240 -14.37 -25.86 -8.31
CA CYS A 240 -12.99 -25.72 -7.85
C CYS A 240 -12.10 -25.30 -9.02
N VAL A 241 -11.47 -24.12 -8.93
CA VAL A 241 -10.58 -23.60 -9.99
C VAL A 241 -9.23 -23.24 -9.39
N ASP A 242 -8.15 -23.66 -10.02
CA ASP A 242 -6.80 -23.18 -9.70
C ASP A 242 -6.36 -22.14 -10.75
N GLY A 243 -6.71 -20.88 -10.46
CA GLY A 243 -6.30 -19.69 -11.22
C GLY A 243 -4.97 -19.13 -10.70
N PRO A 244 -4.80 -17.79 -10.57
CA PRO A 244 -3.65 -17.20 -9.87
C PRO A 244 -3.55 -17.57 -8.38
N ASN A 245 -4.67 -17.98 -7.78
CA ASN A 245 -4.72 -18.74 -6.53
C ASN A 245 -5.87 -19.76 -6.67
N PRO A 246 -5.80 -20.90 -5.97
CA PRO A 246 -6.92 -21.82 -5.89
C PRO A 246 -8.16 -21.21 -5.21
N VAL A 247 -9.33 -21.42 -5.82
CA VAL A 247 -10.62 -20.92 -5.33
C VAL A 247 -11.71 -21.99 -5.44
N VAL A 248 -12.55 -22.05 -4.41
CA VAL A 248 -13.79 -22.82 -4.36
C VAL A 248 -14.96 -21.85 -4.44
N PHE A 249 -15.84 -22.03 -5.41
CA PHE A 249 -17.03 -21.20 -5.60
C PHE A 249 -18.29 -21.92 -5.15
N ILE A 250 -19.13 -21.25 -4.39
CA ILE A 250 -20.40 -21.78 -3.90
C ILE A 250 -21.51 -20.72 -4.00
N ARG A 251 -22.70 -21.13 -4.43
CA ARG A 251 -23.86 -20.22 -4.51
C ARG A 251 -24.36 -19.85 -3.13
N ALA A 252 -24.60 -18.55 -2.91
CA ALA A 252 -25.12 -18.02 -1.65
C ALA A 252 -26.46 -18.67 -1.26
N SER A 253 -27.37 -18.84 -2.23
CA SER A 253 -28.67 -19.45 -2.04
C SER A 253 -28.61 -20.91 -1.58
N HIS A 254 -27.60 -21.68 -1.99
CA HIS A 254 -27.46 -23.09 -1.60
C HIS A 254 -27.11 -23.26 -0.12
N ILE A 255 -26.46 -22.26 0.49
CA ILE A 255 -26.07 -22.27 1.90
C ILE A 255 -26.96 -21.38 2.76
N GLY A 256 -27.99 -20.76 2.18
CA GLY A 256 -28.92 -19.87 2.89
C GLY A 256 -28.25 -18.61 3.41
N ILE A 257 -27.37 -18.00 2.61
CA ILE A 257 -26.74 -16.70 2.89
C ILE A 257 -27.22 -15.70 1.85
N ASP A 258 -27.45 -14.45 2.25
CA ASP A 258 -27.64 -13.34 1.31
C ASP A 258 -26.34 -13.13 0.53
N GLY A 259 -26.39 -13.25 -0.80
CA GLY A 259 -25.23 -13.08 -1.68
C GLY A 259 -24.60 -11.69 -1.63
N THR A 260 -25.33 -10.70 -1.09
CA THR A 260 -24.86 -9.33 -0.90
C THR A 260 -24.44 -8.99 0.52
N ILE A 261 -24.45 -9.96 1.45
CA ILE A 261 -24.11 -9.77 2.86
C ILE A 261 -22.77 -9.02 3.08
N LEU A 262 -22.74 -8.10 4.04
CA LEU A 262 -21.52 -7.36 4.38
C LEU A 262 -20.61 -8.15 5.34
N PRO A 263 -19.29 -7.89 5.35
CA PRO A 263 -18.32 -8.65 6.14
C PRO A 263 -18.66 -8.78 7.63
N ASN A 264 -19.12 -7.69 8.25
CA ASN A 264 -19.45 -7.69 9.68
C ASN A 264 -20.67 -8.55 9.99
N ASP A 265 -21.64 -8.62 9.07
CA ASP A 265 -22.84 -9.43 9.26
C ASP A 265 -22.57 -10.90 8.94
N LEU A 266 -21.74 -11.19 7.92
CA LEU A 266 -21.28 -12.54 7.65
C LEU A 266 -20.51 -13.13 8.83
N ASN A 267 -19.68 -12.32 9.50
CA ASN A 267 -18.97 -12.74 10.72
C ASN A 267 -19.89 -13.13 11.88
N LYS A 268 -21.12 -12.60 11.93
CA LYS A 268 -22.10 -12.97 12.96
C LYS A 268 -22.74 -14.33 12.70
N LEU A 269 -22.61 -14.88 11.48
CA LEU A 269 -23.16 -16.17 11.09
C LEU A 269 -22.15 -17.29 11.35
N THR A 270 -21.80 -17.53 12.61
CA THR A 270 -20.77 -18.49 13.02
C THR A 270 -20.98 -19.88 12.42
N ASP A 271 -22.21 -20.41 12.44
CA ASP A 271 -22.53 -21.72 11.87
C ASP A 271 -22.25 -21.79 10.37
N LYS A 272 -22.54 -20.69 9.64
CA LYS A 272 -22.29 -20.60 8.20
C LYS A 272 -20.80 -20.48 7.91
N MET A 273 -20.07 -19.71 8.71
CA MET A 273 -18.61 -19.61 8.63
C MET A 273 -17.94 -20.98 8.83
N ASN A 274 -18.42 -21.77 9.79
CA ASN A 274 -17.93 -23.13 10.04
C ASN A 274 -18.21 -24.07 8.86
N ILE A 275 -19.42 -24.03 8.28
CA ILE A 275 -19.76 -24.81 7.08
C ILE A 275 -18.86 -24.43 5.91
N LEU A 276 -18.61 -23.13 5.70
CA LEU A 276 -17.75 -22.65 4.64
C LEU A 276 -16.29 -23.11 4.82
N GLU A 277 -15.78 -23.15 6.05
CA GLU A 277 -14.45 -23.69 6.34
C GLU A 277 -14.39 -25.20 6.10
N GLU A 278 -15.40 -25.97 6.48
CA GLU A 278 -15.50 -27.41 6.18
C GLU A 278 -15.50 -27.69 4.68
N ILE A 279 -16.26 -26.91 3.90
CA ILE A 279 -16.26 -27.00 2.43
C ILE A 279 -14.87 -26.67 1.89
N ARG A 280 -14.26 -25.58 2.35
CA ARG A 280 -12.93 -25.14 1.91
C ARG A 280 -11.88 -26.22 2.15
N ARG A 281 -11.85 -26.84 3.32
CA ARG A 281 -10.86 -27.89 3.67
C ARG A 281 -11.07 -29.16 2.87
N LYS A 282 -12.31 -29.62 2.71
CA LYS A 282 -12.62 -30.82 1.90
C LYS A 282 -12.31 -30.59 0.42
N ALA A 283 -12.62 -29.39 -0.10
CA ALA A 283 -12.25 -29.00 -1.44
C ALA A 283 -10.75 -28.93 -1.64
N ALA A 284 -10.00 -28.38 -0.67
CA ALA A 284 -8.54 -28.36 -0.74
C ALA A 284 -7.93 -29.75 -0.93
N VAL A 285 -8.42 -30.75 -0.18
CA VAL A 285 -8.01 -32.15 -0.32
C VAL A 285 -8.41 -32.70 -1.70
N ALA A 286 -9.65 -32.46 -2.14
CA ALA A 286 -10.12 -32.90 -3.46
C ALA A 286 -9.33 -32.26 -4.62
N MET A 287 -8.84 -31.03 -4.44
CA MET A 287 -7.99 -30.32 -5.39
C MET A 287 -6.52 -30.79 -5.36
N GLY A 288 -6.14 -31.64 -4.40
CA GLY A 288 -4.75 -32.08 -4.21
C GLY A 288 -3.84 -31.02 -3.58
N LEU A 289 -4.40 -30.03 -2.86
CA LEU A 289 -3.63 -28.97 -2.20
C LEU A 289 -3.10 -29.37 -0.82
N ALA A 290 -3.64 -30.44 -0.24
CA ALA A 290 -3.21 -31.03 1.02
C ALA A 290 -3.60 -32.52 1.06
N GLU A 291 -2.84 -33.35 1.78
CA GLU A 291 -3.14 -34.78 1.93
C GLU A 291 -4.40 -35.01 2.75
N ASN A 292 -4.62 -34.16 3.76
CA ASN A 292 -5.76 -34.25 4.65
C ASN A 292 -6.21 -32.86 5.13
N GLN A 293 -7.39 -32.79 5.73
CA GLN A 293 -8.00 -31.52 6.15
C GLN A 293 -7.17 -30.76 7.20
N LYS A 294 -6.34 -31.43 8.01
CA LYS A 294 -5.51 -30.79 9.05
C LYS A 294 -4.32 -30.02 8.46
N GLU A 295 -3.86 -30.42 7.29
CA GLU A 295 -2.71 -29.84 6.59
C GLU A 295 -3.10 -28.81 5.53
N VAL A 296 -4.39 -28.47 5.43
CA VAL A 296 -4.86 -27.47 4.47
C VAL A 296 -4.26 -26.11 4.81
N PRO A 297 -3.52 -25.48 3.87
CA PRO A 297 -2.97 -24.15 4.10
C PRO A 297 -4.06 -23.14 4.45
N ARG A 298 -3.74 -22.18 5.32
CA ARG A 298 -4.71 -21.17 5.78
C ARG A 298 -5.13 -20.23 4.67
N THR A 299 -4.20 -19.87 3.77
CA THR A 299 -4.45 -18.89 2.73
C THR A 299 -5.01 -19.47 1.43
N ILE A 300 -4.92 -20.78 1.18
CA ILE A 300 -5.43 -21.42 -0.05
C ILE A 300 -6.11 -22.78 0.23
N PRO A 301 -7.14 -23.17 -0.54
CA PRO A 301 -7.87 -22.35 -1.49
C PRO A 301 -8.66 -21.25 -0.76
N LYS A 302 -9.03 -20.19 -1.48
CA LYS A 302 -10.05 -19.23 -1.01
C LYS A 302 -11.44 -19.84 -1.22
N ILE A 303 -12.43 -19.39 -0.45
CA ILE A 303 -13.85 -19.74 -0.71
C ILE A 303 -14.64 -18.48 -1.05
N GLY A 304 -15.27 -18.50 -2.22
CA GLY A 304 -16.09 -17.42 -2.78
C GLY A 304 -17.56 -17.79 -2.75
N ILE A 305 -18.35 -17.00 -2.01
CA ILE A 305 -19.80 -17.05 -2.01
C ILE A 305 -20.29 -16.16 -3.14
N ILE A 306 -21.05 -16.71 -4.08
CA ILE A 306 -21.46 -16.03 -5.31
C ILE A 306 -22.98 -15.94 -5.43
N SER A 307 -23.45 -14.85 -6.04
CA SER A 307 -24.85 -14.68 -6.45
C SER A 307 -24.92 -13.82 -7.71
N GLY A 308 -26.05 -13.89 -8.42
CA GLY A 308 -26.32 -12.98 -9.52
C GLY A 308 -26.25 -11.50 -9.09
N SER A 309 -26.23 -10.61 -10.08
CA SER A 309 -26.20 -9.16 -9.83
C SER A 309 -27.43 -8.73 -9.00
N SER A 310 -27.19 -7.88 -8.00
CA SER A 310 -28.22 -7.38 -7.09
C SER A 310 -27.83 -6.00 -6.59
N THR A 311 -28.81 -5.17 -6.26
CA THR A 311 -28.58 -3.83 -5.68
C THR A 311 -28.37 -3.97 -4.17
N TYR A 312 -27.28 -3.40 -3.64
CA TYR A 312 -26.98 -3.45 -2.20
C TYR A 312 -26.17 -2.24 -1.72
N GLU A 313 -26.17 -2.02 -0.40
CA GLU A 313 -25.34 -1.02 0.25
C GLU A 313 -23.90 -1.50 0.43
N LEU A 314 -22.96 -0.63 0.12
CA LEU A 314 -21.53 -0.84 0.31
C LEU A 314 -21.12 -0.49 1.75
N ILE A 315 -19.92 -0.91 2.15
CA ILE A 315 -19.30 -0.51 3.43
C ILE A 315 -19.22 1.03 3.58
N SER A 316 -19.10 1.76 2.47
CA SER A 316 -19.08 3.23 2.47
C SER A 316 -20.45 3.88 2.74
N GLY A 317 -21.53 3.10 2.77
CA GLY A 317 -22.91 3.59 2.82
C GLY A 317 -23.48 3.98 1.45
N ASN A 318 -22.67 3.97 0.38
CA ASN A 318 -23.17 4.16 -0.99
C ASN A 318 -23.90 2.91 -1.48
N THR A 319 -24.83 3.07 -2.42
CA THR A 319 -25.50 1.95 -3.07
C THR A 319 -24.77 1.56 -4.35
N LEU A 320 -24.53 0.25 -4.54
CA LEU A 320 -24.12 -0.32 -5.83
C LEU A 320 -25.34 -0.96 -6.48
N TYR A 321 -25.68 -0.52 -7.68
CA TYR A 321 -26.87 -1.01 -8.40
C TYR A 321 -26.57 -2.31 -9.16
N SER A 322 -27.58 -3.16 -9.33
CA SER A 322 -27.45 -4.42 -10.10
C SER A 322 -26.93 -4.19 -11.52
N SER A 323 -27.31 -3.08 -12.18
CA SER A 323 -26.84 -2.69 -13.51
C SER A 323 -25.36 -2.28 -13.58
N GLN A 324 -24.66 -2.26 -12.45
CA GLN A 324 -23.25 -1.86 -12.35
C GLN A 324 -22.30 -3.03 -12.10
N MET A 325 -22.82 -4.26 -12.05
CA MET A 325 -22.04 -5.51 -11.92
C MET A 325 -22.67 -6.67 -12.70
N ASP A 326 -21.84 -7.64 -13.05
CA ASP A 326 -22.27 -8.88 -13.70
C ASP A 326 -22.58 -9.98 -12.68
N LEU A 327 -21.88 -9.95 -11.53
CA LEU A 327 -21.95 -10.95 -10.48
C LEU A 327 -21.60 -10.31 -9.14
N ALA A 328 -22.29 -10.68 -8.07
CA ALA A 328 -21.91 -10.32 -6.70
C ALA A 328 -21.10 -11.46 -6.04
N VAL A 329 -19.99 -11.11 -5.39
CA VAL A 329 -19.10 -12.08 -4.75
C VAL A 329 -18.69 -11.63 -3.36
N ARG A 330 -18.65 -12.58 -2.42
CA ARG A 330 -18.14 -12.42 -1.06
C ARG A 330 -17.08 -13.49 -0.80
N PHE A 331 -15.84 -13.05 -0.58
CA PHE A 331 -14.75 -13.97 -0.30
C PHE A 331 -14.49 -14.06 1.19
N ILE A 332 -14.25 -15.28 1.66
CA ILE A 332 -13.50 -15.49 2.89
C ILE A 332 -12.04 -15.67 2.50
N SER A 333 -11.18 -14.87 3.13
CA SER A 333 -9.75 -14.97 2.98
C SER A 333 -9.13 -14.96 4.35
N ASP A 334 -8.33 -15.99 4.62
CA ASP A 334 -7.64 -16.11 5.90
C ASP A 334 -8.64 -16.11 7.07
N ARG A 335 -9.61 -17.03 6.97
CA ARG A 335 -10.74 -17.24 7.91
C ARG A 335 -11.65 -16.02 8.16
N GLN A 336 -11.39 -14.88 7.51
CA GLN A 336 -12.17 -13.65 7.66
C GLN A 336 -12.88 -13.27 6.36
N PRO A 337 -14.14 -12.78 6.42
CA PRO A 337 -14.79 -12.10 5.31
C PRO A 337 -13.95 -10.91 4.83
N HIS A 338 -13.59 -10.94 3.55
CA HIS A 338 -12.75 -9.93 2.96
C HIS A 338 -13.54 -8.63 2.74
N ARG A 339 -12.96 -7.47 3.12
CA ARG A 339 -13.68 -6.18 3.09
C ARG A 339 -13.81 -5.58 1.68
N ALA A 340 -12.95 -5.98 0.75
CA ALA A 340 -13.08 -5.69 -0.68
C ALA A 340 -13.08 -7.02 -1.44
N ILE A 341 -12.05 -7.31 -2.24
CA ILE A 341 -11.84 -8.61 -2.86
C ILE A 341 -10.34 -8.99 -2.91
N PRO A 342 -9.95 -10.25 -2.64
CA PRO A 342 -8.58 -10.70 -2.93
C PRO A 342 -8.38 -10.74 -4.45
N LEU A 343 -7.41 -9.97 -4.96
CA LEU A 343 -7.30 -9.78 -6.41
C LEU A 343 -7.05 -11.07 -7.19
N THR A 344 -6.21 -11.98 -6.69
CA THR A 344 -5.99 -13.30 -7.31
C THR A 344 -7.26 -14.15 -7.37
N ALA A 345 -8.14 -14.00 -6.36
CA ALA A 345 -9.44 -14.65 -6.36
C ALA A 345 -10.40 -13.99 -7.36
N ALA A 346 -10.37 -12.66 -7.52
CA ALA A 346 -11.12 -11.95 -8.56
C ALA A 346 -10.73 -12.38 -9.97
N LEU A 347 -9.43 -12.52 -10.23
CA LEU A 347 -8.91 -13.05 -11.50
C LEU A 347 -9.40 -14.48 -11.74
N THR A 348 -9.36 -15.32 -10.70
CA THR A 348 -9.88 -16.70 -10.77
C THR A 348 -11.40 -16.72 -11.01
N THR A 349 -12.16 -15.80 -10.44
CA THR A 349 -13.61 -15.63 -10.74
C THR A 349 -13.82 -15.31 -12.21
N ALA A 350 -13.03 -14.38 -12.77
CA ALA A 350 -13.14 -14.00 -14.17
C ALA A 350 -12.79 -15.16 -15.11
N ILE A 351 -11.80 -15.98 -14.76
CA ILE A 351 -11.48 -17.21 -15.49
C ILE A 351 -12.64 -18.21 -15.40
N ALA A 352 -13.15 -18.47 -14.19
CA ALA A 352 -14.25 -19.41 -13.98
C ALA A 352 -15.51 -19.00 -14.77
N ALA A 353 -15.82 -17.69 -14.81
CA ALA A 353 -16.92 -17.12 -15.57
C ALA A 353 -16.81 -17.35 -17.09
N ARG A 354 -15.61 -17.63 -17.62
CA ARG A 354 -15.40 -17.95 -19.05
C ARG A 354 -15.48 -19.45 -19.35
N ILE A 355 -15.69 -20.31 -18.35
CA ILE A 355 -15.79 -21.76 -18.51
C ILE A 355 -17.27 -22.16 -18.49
N PRO A 356 -17.86 -22.59 -19.63
CA PRO A 356 -19.28 -22.93 -19.69
C PRO A 356 -19.64 -24.09 -18.76
N GLY A 357 -20.69 -23.91 -17.95
CA GLY A 357 -21.20 -24.91 -17.00
C GLY A 357 -20.52 -24.92 -15.63
N THR A 358 -19.76 -23.88 -15.28
CA THR A 358 -19.34 -23.67 -13.88
C THR A 358 -20.44 -22.98 -13.09
N VAL A 359 -20.44 -23.11 -11.76
CA VAL A 359 -21.44 -22.40 -10.93
C VAL A 359 -21.33 -20.87 -11.01
N VAL A 360 -20.17 -20.35 -11.45
CA VAL A 360 -19.88 -18.93 -11.66
C VAL A 360 -20.51 -18.44 -12.95
N GLU A 361 -20.26 -19.14 -14.05
CA GLU A 361 -20.80 -18.81 -15.37
C GLU A 361 -22.33 -18.83 -15.39
N ASP A 362 -22.94 -19.83 -14.73
CA ASP A 362 -24.39 -19.95 -14.55
C ASP A 362 -25.06 -18.76 -13.84
N LEU A 363 -24.30 -17.88 -13.16
CA LEU A 363 -24.83 -16.75 -12.38
C LEU A 363 -24.55 -15.38 -13.02
N LEU A 364 -23.93 -15.36 -14.19
CA LEU A 364 -23.62 -14.11 -14.88
C LEU A 364 -24.90 -13.39 -15.29
N ALA A 365 -24.84 -12.05 -15.26
CA ALA A 365 -25.86 -11.23 -15.87
C ALA A 365 -26.00 -11.57 -17.38
N PRO A 366 -27.22 -11.54 -17.94
CA PRO A 366 -27.43 -11.84 -19.36
C PRO A 366 -26.65 -10.94 -20.30
N GLU A 367 -26.49 -9.67 -19.91
CA GLU A 367 -25.72 -8.68 -20.64
C GLU A 367 -24.54 -8.20 -19.78
N PRO A 368 -23.31 -8.20 -20.31
CA PRO A 368 -22.16 -7.73 -19.58
C PRO A 368 -22.20 -6.22 -19.40
N VAL A 369 -21.89 -5.74 -18.20
CA VAL A 369 -21.81 -4.31 -17.85
C VAL A 369 -20.71 -3.60 -18.63
N THR A 370 -19.65 -4.30 -19.00
CA THR A 370 -18.57 -3.78 -19.82
C THR A 370 -18.09 -4.88 -20.74
N GLN A 371 -18.05 -4.61 -22.05
CA GLN A 371 -17.62 -5.57 -23.05
C GLN A 371 -16.24 -6.14 -22.71
N ASP A 372 -16.07 -7.45 -22.92
CA ASP A 372 -14.84 -8.21 -22.64
C ASP A 372 -14.36 -8.24 -21.18
N HIS A 373 -15.06 -7.60 -20.26
CA HIS A 373 -14.73 -7.56 -18.83
C HIS A 373 -15.78 -8.27 -17.99
N LEU A 374 -15.33 -8.92 -16.91
CA LEU A 374 -16.20 -9.27 -15.80
C LEU A 374 -16.13 -8.16 -14.76
N THR A 375 -17.27 -7.55 -14.46
CA THR A 375 -17.46 -6.55 -13.40
C THR A 375 -18.01 -7.22 -12.16
N ILE A 376 -17.14 -7.47 -11.18
CA ILE A 376 -17.47 -8.18 -9.94
C ILE A 376 -17.85 -7.17 -8.86
N GLY A 377 -19.06 -7.27 -8.32
CA GLY A 377 -19.50 -6.52 -7.15
C GLY A 377 -19.01 -7.17 -5.84
N HIS A 378 -18.28 -6.42 -5.03
CA HIS A 378 -17.76 -6.81 -3.72
C HIS A 378 -18.19 -5.80 -2.62
N PRO A 379 -17.98 -6.06 -1.32
CA PRO A 379 -18.53 -5.20 -0.26
C PRO A 379 -18.12 -3.73 -0.25
N SER A 380 -17.05 -3.38 -0.96
CA SER A 380 -16.52 -2.01 -1.06
C SER A 380 -16.83 -1.34 -2.40
N GLY A 381 -17.49 -2.03 -3.34
CA GLY A 381 -17.79 -1.53 -4.68
C GLY A 381 -17.61 -2.61 -5.72
N ARG A 382 -16.83 -2.34 -6.77
CA ARG A 382 -16.62 -3.26 -7.89
C ARG A 382 -15.18 -3.28 -8.40
N VAL A 383 -14.81 -4.41 -9.00
CA VAL A 383 -13.57 -4.58 -9.74
C VAL A 383 -13.89 -5.07 -11.15
N ARG A 384 -13.15 -4.57 -12.15
CA ARG A 384 -13.24 -5.02 -13.54
C ARG A 384 -12.02 -5.85 -13.89
N ILE A 385 -12.25 -7.04 -14.41
CA ILE A 385 -11.21 -7.96 -14.82
C ILE A 385 -11.45 -8.34 -16.27
N ASN A 386 -10.43 -8.20 -17.12
CA ASN A 386 -10.44 -8.81 -18.44
C ASN A 386 -9.70 -10.14 -18.36
N ALA A 387 -10.37 -11.24 -18.69
CA ALA A 387 -9.76 -12.57 -18.77
C ALA A 387 -9.85 -13.07 -20.21
N THR A 388 -8.71 -13.34 -20.81
CA THR A 388 -8.57 -13.83 -22.18
C THR A 388 -8.26 -15.32 -22.15
N MET A 389 -9.08 -16.11 -22.84
CA MET A 389 -8.93 -17.56 -23.00
C MET A 389 -8.37 -17.87 -24.40
N ASP A 390 -7.72 -19.02 -24.58
CA ASP A 390 -7.32 -19.49 -25.90
C ASP A 390 -8.59 -19.72 -26.76
N PRO A 391 -8.68 -19.14 -27.96
CA PRO A 391 -9.85 -19.30 -28.82
C PRO A 391 -10.08 -20.76 -29.27
N ARG A 392 -9.06 -21.62 -29.18
CA ARG A 392 -9.12 -23.04 -29.52
C ARG A 392 -9.45 -23.92 -28.32
N ASP A 393 -9.16 -23.46 -27.10
CA ASP A 393 -9.45 -24.19 -25.86
C ASP A 393 -9.86 -23.23 -24.72
N PRO A 394 -11.16 -23.19 -24.34
CA PRO A 394 -11.65 -22.35 -23.25
C PRO A 394 -11.19 -22.83 -21.86
N LEU A 395 -10.40 -23.89 -21.76
CA LEU A 395 -9.73 -24.31 -20.52
C LEU A 395 -8.28 -23.82 -20.43
N VAL A 396 -7.82 -23.02 -21.39
CA VAL A 396 -6.48 -22.42 -21.39
C VAL A 396 -6.58 -20.90 -21.25
N PRO A 397 -6.50 -20.34 -20.03
CA PRO A 397 -6.35 -18.91 -19.82
C PRO A 397 -5.00 -18.42 -20.35
N LEU A 398 -5.03 -17.42 -21.22
CA LEU A 398 -3.83 -16.76 -21.76
C LEU A 398 -3.40 -15.59 -20.88
N SER A 399 -4.37 -14.76 -20.47
CA SER A 399 -4.11 -13.62 -19.60
C SER A 399 -5.30 -13.25 -18.73
N ALA A 400 -5.01 -12.60 -17.59
CA ALA A 400 -6.00 -11.93 -16.78
C ALA A 400 -5.47 -10.55 -16.35
N THR A 401 -6.12 -9.49 -16.84
CA THR A 401 -5.70 -8.10 -16.70
C THR A 401 -6.61 -7.33 -15.75
N VAL A 402 -6.00 -6.46 -14.94
CA VAL A 402 -6.68 -5.55 -14.02
C VAL A 402 -5.93 -4.24 -13.88
N TYR A 403 -6.70 -3.15 -13.72
CA TYR A 403 -6.17 -1.83 -13.36
C TYR A 403 -6.34 -1.58 -11.88
N THR A 404 -5.28 -1.05 -11.27
CA THR A 404 -5.18 -0.85 -9.84
C THR A 404 -4.29 0.36 -9.54
N THR A 405 -4.01 0.62 -8.27
CA THR A 405 -3.12 1.71 -7.85
C THR A 405 -2.27 1.26 -6.67
N ALA A 406 -1.12 1.89 -6.47
CA ALA A 406 -0.27 1.68 -5.30
C ALA A 406 0.26 3.00 -4.74
N LYS A 407 0.71 2.97 -3.48
CA LYS A 407 1.31 4.13 -2.81
C LYS A 407 2.30 3.69 -1.75
N ARG A 408 3.54 4.21 -1.81
CA ARG A 408 4.50 4.14 -0.71
C ARG A 408 3.97 4.99 0.46
N LEU A 409 3.81 4.37 1.62
CA LEU A 409 3.30 5.03 2.84
C LEU A 409 4.43 5.40 3.79
N PHE A 410 5.44 4.54 3.88
CA PHE A 410 6.63 4.74 4.70
C PHE A 410 7.82 3.99 4.08
N GLU A 411 9.02 4.49 4.33
CA GLU A 411 10.28 3.80 4.03
C GLU A 411 11.31 4.24 5.07
N GLY A 412 12.02 3.28 5.63
CA GLY A 412 12.95 3.57 6.72
C GLY A 412 13.43 2.32 7.42
N THR A 413 13.56 2.41 8.74
CA THR A 413 14.01 1.31 9.59
C THR A 413 12.88 0.88 10.49
N ILE A 414 12.53 -0.41 10.45
CA ILE A 414 11.69 -1.07 11.44
C ILE A 414 12.57 -1.80 12.45
N PHE A 415 12.00 -2.17 13.59
CA PHE A 415 12.74 -2.81 14.67
C PHE A 415 12.11 -4.14 15.06
N TYR A 416 12.95 -5.14 15.34
CA TYR A 416 12.55 -6.40 15.98
C TYR A 416 13.46 -6.69 17.17
N THR A 417 12.99 -7.48 18.12
CA THR A 417 13.76 -7.89 19.30
C THR A 417 14.63 -9.10 18.97
N GLY A 418 15.94 -9.01 19.25
CA GLY A 418 16.89 -10.08 19.03
C GLY A 418 18.10 -10.01 19.96
N PRO A 419 18.94 -11.07 20.02
CA PRO A 419 20.12 -11.09 20.88
C PRO A 419 21.09 -9.99 20.48
N TYR A 420 21.83 -9.43 21.44
CA TYR A 420 22.98 -8.58 21.14
C TYR A 420 24.08 -9.43 20.50
N GLN A 421 24.31 -9.20 19.22
CA GLN A 421 25.47 -9.66 18.47
C GLN A 421 26.15 -8.40 17.97
N LEU A 422 27.45 -8.29 18.22
CA LEU A 422 28.30 -7.28 17.61
C LEU A 422 28.01 -7.29 16.11
N LEU A 423 27.57 -6.16 15.56
CA LEU A 423 27.31 -5.96 14.15
C LEU A 423 28.62 -6.16 13.38
N ARG A 424 28.99 -7.40 13.09
CA ARG A 424 29.86 -7.67 11.97
C ARG A 424 28.97 -7.49 10.75
N ARG A 425 29.22 -6.41 10.00
CA ARG A 425 28.80 -6.30 8.60
C ARG A 425 29.46 -7.46 7.86
N TYR A 426 28.82 -8.63 7.88
CA TYR A 426 29.25 -9.73 7.04
C TYR A 426 28.90 -9.33 5.62
N ARG A 427 29.93 -9.18 4.78
CA ARG A 427 29.72 -9.15 3.33
C ARG A 427 29.02 -10.46 2.98
N VAL A 428 27.85 -10.37 2.37
CA VAL A 428 27.27 -11.50 1.64
C VAL A 428 28.37 -11.97 0.68
N ASN A 429 28.84 -13.22 0.84
CA ASN A 429 29.81 -13.77 -0.10
C ASN A 429 29.13 -13.84 -1.47
N GLU A 430 29.88 -13.60 -2.55
CA GLU A 430 29.31 -13.67 -3.90
C GLU A 430 28.71 -15.06 -4.24
N SER A 431 29.05 -16.09 -3.48
CA SER A 431 28.51 -17.46 -3.59
C SER A 431 27.05 -17.59 -3.10
N ASP A 432 26.50 -16.62 -2.36
CA ASP A 432 25.09 -16.66 -1.88
C ASP A 432 24.08 -16.04 -2.86
N LYS A 433 24.51 -15.67 -4.08
CA LYS A 433 23.67 -15.05 -5.11
C LYS A 433 22.70 -16.08 -5.75
N GLY A 434 21.57 -16.28 -5.10
CA GLY A 434 20.36 -16.91 -5.65
C GLY A 434 19.13 -16.24 -5.02
N SER A 435 17.92 -16.43 -5.57
CA SER A 435 16.71 -15.83 -4.99
C SER A 435 16.51 -16.29 -3.54
N LEU A 436 16.78 -15.39 -2.60
CA LEU A 436 16.73 -15.67 -1.17
C LEU A 436 15.28 -15.88 -0.72
N GLY A 437 14.33 -15.17 -1.33
CA GLY A 437 12.90 -15.38 -1.13
C GLY A 437 12.45 -16.77 -1.60
N MET A 438 12.96 -17.23 -2.75
CA MET A 438 12.70 -18.59 -3.23
C MET A 438 13.31 -19.65 -2.32
N ARG A 439 14.55 -19.46 -1.86
CA ARG A 439 15.20 -20.36 -0.89
C ARG A 439 14.39 -20.46 0.40
N PHE A 440 13.96 -19.33 0.96
CA PHE A 440 13.10 -19.29 2.14
C PHE A 440 11.80 -20.09 1.92
N LEU A 441 11.18 -19.95 0.75
CA LEU A 441 9.95 -20.66 0.41
C LEU A 441 10.15 -22.17 0.24
N MET A 442 11.27 -22.61 -0.35
CA MET A 442 11.62 -24.03 -0.47
C MET A 442 11.90 -24.64 0.91
N GLU A 443 12.68 -23.96 1.76
CA GLU A 443 12.95 -24.37 3.14
C GLU A 443 11.67 -24.47 3.96
N SER A 444 10.76 -23.49 3.82
CA SER A 444 9.46 -23.51 4.52
C SER A 444 8.55 -24.66 4.04
N ARG A 445 8.86 -25.30 2.92
CA ARG A 445 8.15 -26.45 2.36
C ARG A 445 8.90 -27.77 2.58
N GLY A 446 10.04 -27.74 3.28
CA GLY A 446 10.90 -28.91 3.46
C GLY A 446 11.56 -29.41 2.18
N GLN A 447 11.71 -28.54 1.17
CA GLN A 447 12.35 -28.85 -0.12
C GLN A 447 13.85 -28.56 -0.06
N ASP A 448 14.64 -29.33 -0.82
CA ASP A 448 16.09 -29.15 -0.90
C ASP A 448 16.45 -27.89 -1.71
N THR A 449 17.22 -26.99 -1.10
CA THR A 449 17.70 -25.75 -1.72
C THR A 449 19.00 -25.90 -2.50
N SER A 450 19.64 -27.07 -2.47
CA SER A 450 20.91 -27.34 -3.17
C SER A 450 20.83 -27.12 -4.69
N ALA A 451 19.62 -27.24 -5.26
CA ALA A 451 19.34 -27.06 -6.68
C ALA A 451 19.28 -25.59 -7.15
N ILE A 452 19.30 -24.61 -6.23
CA ILE A 452 19.46 -23.19 -6.60
C ILE A 452 20.97 -22.89 -6.59
N PRO A 453 21.62 -22.74 -7.76
CA PRO A 453 23.07 -22.62 -7.86
C PRO A 453 23.60 -21.51 -6.93
N GLU A 454 24.70 -21.80 -6.24
CA GLU A 454 25.62 -20.75 -5.79
C GLU A 454 26.20 -20.12 -7.06
N SER A 455 26.05 -18.82 -7.28
CA SER A 455 26.53 -18.24 -8.54
C SER A 455 28.05 -18.41 -8.65
N GLU A 456 28.54 -19.00 -9.74
CA GLU A 456 29.93 -18.84 -10.14
C GLU A 456 30.15 -17.39 -10.62
N SER A 457 31.24 -16.80 -10.17
CA SER A 457 31.60 -15.41 -10.45
C SER A 457 31.73 -15.15 -11.95
N SER A 458 30.89 -14.28 -12.52
CA SER A 458 31.20 -13.59 -13.77
C SER A 458 31.54 -12.13 -13.48
N LEU A 459 32.78 -11.76 -13.81
CA LEU A 459 33.37 -10.43 -13.72
C LEU A 459 32.45 -9.32 -14.28
N ILE A 460 31.86 -8.51 -13.41
CA ILE A 460 31.58 -7.09 -13.67
C ILE A 460 32.10 -6.31 -12.46
N GLY A 461 33.41 -6.06 -12.49
CA GLY A 461 34.08 -5.16 -11.57
C GLY A 461 33.85 -3.70 -11.95
N SER A 462 33.79 -2.85 -10.92
CA SER A 462 33.87 -1.38 -10.92
C SER A 462 32.71 -0.61 -11.58
N PHE A 463 31.77 -0.09 -10.77
CA PHE A 463 31.27 1.30 -10.87
C PHE A 463 30.29 1.70 -9.72
N ALA A 464 30.29 1.01 -8.57
CA ALA A 464 29.43 1.33 -7.42
C ALA A 464 30.22 1.73 -6.15
N GLN A 465 31.33 2.45 -6.30
CA GLN A 465 31.99 3.14 -5.19
C GLN A 465 31.94 4.65 -5.44
N SER A 466 30.95 5.30 -4.84
CA SER A 466 30.91 6.73 -4.49
C SER A 466 29.46 7.17 -4.37
N LEU A 467 28.87 7.00 -3.20
CA LEU A 467 27.84 7.88 -2.63
C LEU A 467 27.69 7.47 -1.17
N HIS A 468 28.59 8.02 -0.35
CA HIS A 468 28.48 7.95 1.10
C HIS A 468 27.14 8.57 1.53
N ARG A 469 26.23 7.77 2.09
CA ARG A 469 25.19 8.27 2.99
C ARG A 469 25.89 8.50 4.34
N GLU A 470 26.14 9.76 4.68
CA GLU A 470 26.61 10.14 6.01
C GLU A 470 25.57 9.73 7.06
N GLU A 471 26.00 9.01 8.08
CA GLU A 471 25.25 8.83 9.33
C GLU A 471 25.18 10.18 10.08
N PRO A 472 24.06 10.54 10.72
CA PRO A 472 24.03 11.73 11.57
C PRO A 472 24.85 11.44 12.85
N PRO A 473 25.77 12.33 13.26
CA PRO A 473 26.57 12.08 14.46
C PRO A 473 25.73 12.22 15.74
N MET A 474 25.89 11.24 16.63
CA MET A 474 25.45 11.31 18.02
C MET A 474 26.06 12.55 18.71
N LEU A 475 25.21 13.34 19.34
CA LEU A 475 25.55 14.46 20.21
C LEU A 475 26.35 13.99 21.45
N MET A 476 27.55 14.55 21.66
CA MET A 476 28.20 14.79 22.97
C MET A 476 29.27 15.92 22.81
N PRO A 477 29.64 16.64 23.89
CA PRO A 477 29.62 18.11 23.91
C PRO A 477 30.92 18.85 23.52
N PHE A 478 30.69 20.03 22.92
CA PHE A 478 31.56 21.19 22.62
C PHE A 478 33.01 21.22 23.12
N ALA A 479 33.93 21.41 22.15
CA ALA A 479 35.15 22.18 22.34
C ALA A 479 35.21 23.31 21.28
N LYS A 480 35.26 24.57 21.77
CA LYS A 480 35.35 25.80 20.96
C LYS A 480 36.63 25.84 20.13
N LYS A 481 36.56 26.16 18.84
CA LYS A 481 37.63 26.85 18.10
C LYS A 481 37.05 27.68 16.94
N ASN A 482 37.43 28.95 16.91
CA ASN A 482 37.07 29.97 15.92
C ASN A 482 37.76 29.71 14.57
N LEU A 483 37.04 29.86 13.45
CA LEU A 483 37.62 30.13 12.12
C LEU A 483 36.70 31.07 11.30
N PRO A 484 37.25 31.88 10.37
CA PRO A 484 36.64 33.10 9.83
C PRO A 484 35.69 32.88 8.66
N ARG A 485 34.84 33.89 8.39
CA ARG A 485 33.83 33.94 7.32
C ARG A 485 34.41 34.58 6.05
N GLU A 486 34.19 33.95 4.90
CA GLU A 486 34.17 34.61 3.58
C GLU A 486 32.84 34.34 2.87
N PRO A 487 32.31 35.28 2.06
CA PRO A 487 30.99 35.18 1.46
C PRO A 487 31.04 34.53 0.07
N ILE A 488 30.19 33.52 -0.15
CA ILE A 488 29.94 32.95 -1.49
C ILE A 488 28.86 33.79 -2.18
N VAL A 489 29.21 34.33 -3.35
CA VAL A 489 28.32 34.99 -4.31
C VAL A 489 27.59 33.91 -5.13
N LEU A 490 26.26 33.99 -5.24
CA LEU A 490 25.45 33.14 -6.12
C LEU A 490 25.00 33.94 -7.36
N ASP A 491 25.29 33.36 -8.53
CA ASP A 491 24.92 33.82 -9.87
C ASP A 491 23.47 33.40 -10.21
N PRO A 492 22.61 34.26 -10.83
CA PRO A 492 21.21 33.91 -11.09
C PRO A 492 21.03 33.32 -12.49
N GLY A 493 20.77 32.01 -12.57
CA GLY A 493 20.26 31.33 -13.76
C GLY A 493 18.72 31.31 -13.81
N PRO A 494 18.11 31.20 -15.01
CA PRO A 494 16.73 31.61 -15.25
C PRO A 494 15.69 30.51 -14.98
N GLU A 495 14.45 30.98 -14.82
CA GLU A 495 13.18 30.24 -14.62
C GLU A 495 12.77 29.97 -13.17
N THR A 496 12.14 31.00 -12.59
CA THR A 496 11.29 30.90 -11.41
C THR A 496 10.08 29.99 -11.65
N PRO A 497 9.67 29.13 -10.69
CA PRO A 497 8.44 28.36 -10.79
C PRO A 497 7.22 29.29 -10.74
N THR A 498 6.26 29.06 -11.62
CA THR A 498 4.96 29.73 -11.64
C THR A 498 4.25 29.48 -10.31
N LEU A 499 4.23 30.48 -9.43
CA LEU A 499 3.36 30.52 -8.24
C LEU A 499 1.91 30.58 -8.73
N VAL A 500 1.09 29.62 -8.29
CA VAL A 500 -0.36 29.61 -8.51
C VAL A 500 -0.95 30.94 -8.01
N ASP A 501 -1.72 31.61 -8.87
CA ASP A 501 -2.40 32.88 -8.58
C ASP A 501 -3.43 32.67 -7.44
N PRO A 502 -3.21 33.21 -6.23
CA PRO A 502 -4.11 33.05 -5.10
C PRO A 502 -5.51 33.64 -5.33
N GLY A 503 -5.68 34.50 -6.34
CA GLY A 503 -6.96 35.09 -6.72
C GLY A 503 -7.88 34.12 -7.44
N GLN A 504 -7.34 33.07 -8.06
CA GLN A 504 -8.11 32.15 -8.90
C GLN A 504 -8.90 31.13 -8.05
N ASP A 505 -8.33 30.63 -6.95
CA ASP A 505 -9.01 29.78 -5.96
C ASP A 505 -10.12 30.54 -5.17
N LEU A 506 -10.08 31.88 -5.20
CA LEU A 506 -11.08 32.73 -4.55
C LEU A 506 -12.32 32.97 -5.43
N ALA A 507 -12.13 33.09 -6.75
CA ALA A 507 -13.22 33.30 -7.71
C ALA A 507 -14.13 32.08 -7.82
N ASP A 508 -13.56 30.87 -7.70
CA ASP A 508 -14.27 29.59 -7.81
C ASP A 508 -15.21 29.30 -6.62
N ARG A 509 -15.12 30.08 -5.53
CA ARG A 509 -15.91 29.91 -4.29
C ARG A 509 -17.11 30.85 -4.16
N VAL A 510 -17.36 31.74 -5.13
CA VAL A 510 -18.44 32.73 -5.08
C VAL A 510 -19.49 32.44 -6.16
N ASP A 511 -20.73 32.11 -5.76
CA ASP A 511 -21.85 31.95 -6.68
C ASP A 511 -22.29 33.31 -7.26
N THR A 512 -21.79 33.63 -8.45
CA THR A 512 -22.04 34.91 -9.13
C THR A 512 -23.38 34.94 -9.87
N SER A 513 -24.11 33.82 -9.96
CA SER A 513 -25.33 33.66 -10.77
C SER A 513 -26.44 34.66 -10.42
N LYS A 514 -26.39 35.25 -9.21
CA LYS A 514 -27.40 36.20 -8.68
C LYS A 514 -26.94 37.66 -8.64
N LEU A 515 -25.75 37.98 -9.12
CA LEU A 515 -25.20 39.35 -9.13
C LEU A 515 -25.60 40.11 -10.39
N THR A 516 -25.88 41.41 -10.24
CA THR A 516 -26.10 42.30 -11.39
C THR A 516 -24.78 42.49 -12.16
N PRO A 517 -24.83 42.83 -13.46
CA PRO A 517 -23.61 43.02 -14.26
C PRO A 517 -22.63 44.05 -13.65
N MET A 518 -23.14 45.14 -13.06
CA MET A 518 -22.32 46.16 -12.40
C MET A 518 -21.68 45.65 -11.09
N ASP A 519 -22.39 44.79 -10.34
CA ASP A 519 -21.87 44.20 -9.10
C ASP A 519 -20.83 43.12 -9.40
N ARG A 520 -20.96 42.38 -10.51
CA ARG A 520 -19.94 41.43 -10.99
C ARG A 520 -18.66 42.14 -11.37
N ILE A 521 -18.75 43.21 -12.17
CA ILE A 521 -17.57 44.01 -12.56
C ILE A 521 -16.86 44.58 -11.32
N SER A 522 -17.62 45.08 -10.33
CA SER A 522 -17.05 45.60 -9.08
C SER A 522 -16.39 44.51 -8.23
N LEU A 523 -16.95 43.29 -8.22
CA LEU A 523 -16.39 42.13 -7.52
C LEU A 523 -15.10 41.65 -8.20
N GLU A 524 -15.10 41.51 -9.53
CA GLU A 524 -13.94 41.09 -10.33
C GLU A 524 -12.78 42.09 -10.20
N GLN A 525 -13.07 43.39 -10.24
CA GLN A 525 -12.07 44.44 -9.98
C GLN A 525 -11.50 44.38 -8.56
N GLY A 526 -12.34 44.05 -7.57
CA GLY A 526 -11.91 43.87 -6.17
C GLY A 526 -11.02 42.64 -5.97
N ILE A 527 -11.36 41.52 -6.59
CA ILE A 527 -10.59 40.26 -6.52
C ILE A 527 -9.24 40.42 -7.22
N SER A 528 -9.21 41.02 -8.41
CA SER A 528 -7.98 41.29 -9.16
C SER A 528 -7.03 42.20 -8.37
N LEU A 529 -7.54 43.29 -7.81
CA LEU A 529 -6.72 44.22 -7.01
C LEU A 529 -6.16 43.57 -5.73
N MET A 530 -6.90 42.65 -5.14
CA MET A 530 -6.49 41.93 -3.93
C MET A 530 -5.46 40.85 -4.24
N SER A 531 -5.60 40.14 -5.38
CA SER A 531 -4.63 39.14 -5.81
C SER A 531 -3.28 39.76 -6.13
N ASP A 532 -3.26 40.87 -6.89
CA ASP A 532 -2.02 41.59 -7.23
C ASP A 532 -1.24 42.02 -5.97
N LYS A 533 -1.95 42.47 -4.93
CA LYS A 533 -1.33 42.85 -3.66
C LYS A 533 -0.81 41.65 -2.86
N LEU A 534 -1.50 40.52 -2.87
CA LEU A 534 -1.06 39.28 -2.20
C LEU A 534 0.15 38.64 -2.90
N LEU A 535 0.19 38.71 -4.24
CA LEU A 535 1.32 38.26 -5.04
C LEU A 535 2.55 39.15 -4.78
N THR A 536 2.35 40.47 -4.72
CA THR A 536 3.39 41.43 -4.35
C THR A 536 3.92 41.17 -2.95
N PHE A 537 3.05 40.88 -1.99
CA PHE A 537 3.45 40.57 -0.61
C PHE A 537 4.20 39.25 -0.48
N SER A 538 3.80 38.22 -1.22
CA SER A 538 4.49 36.93 -1.26
C SER A 538 5.91 37.07 -1.82
N ARG A 539 6.10 37.92 -2.84
CA ARG A 539 7.42 38.26 -3.37
C ARG A 539 8.28 39.05 -2.37
N VAL A 540 7.67 39.94 -1.60
CA VAL A 540 8.33 40.71 -0.53
C VAL A 540 8.77 39.80 0.63
N LEU A 541 7.96 38.81 1.02
CA LEU A 541 8.33 37.83 2.05
C LEU A 541 9.42 36.85 1.59
N ALA A 542 9.37 36.40 0.33
CA ALA A 542 10.36 35.47 -0.23
C ALA A 542 11.78 36.04 -0.26
N ARG A 543 11.95 37.37 -0.33
CA ARG A 543 13.25 38.06 -0.31
C ARG A 543 13.72 38.50 1.09
N GLY A 544 12.99 38.17 2.16
CA GLY A 544 13.36 38.49 3.54
C GLY A 544 13.09 39.95 3.95
N ALA A 545 11.82 40.38 3.85
CA ALA A 545 11.40 41.75 4.18
C ALA A 545 11.59 42.18 5.64
N SER A 546 11.83 43.48 5.81
CA SER A 546 11.91 44.14 7.11
C SER A 546 10.53 44.31 7.77
N ASN A 547 10.51 44.45 9.10
CA ASN A 547 9.26 44.63 9.86
C ASN A 547 8.48 45.90 9.47
N ASP A 548 9.14 46.93 8.94
CA ASP A 548 8.48 48.17 8.51
C ASP A 548 7.84 48.06 7.12
N GLU A 549 8.40 47.24 6.22
CA GLU A 549 7.75 46.87 4.95
C GLU A 549 6.46 46.08 5.20
N ILE A 550 6.49 45.15 6.16
CA ILE A 550 5.31 44.37 6.56
C ILE A 550 4.22 45.26 7.16
N LYS A 551 4.58 46.22 8.03
CA LYS A 551 3.62 47.19 8.60
C LYS A 551 3.00 48.10 7.54
N THR A 552 3.79 48.54 6.57
CA THR A 552 3.33 49.39 5.46
C THR A 552 2.32 48.66 4.58
N PHE A 553 2.57 47.37 4.30
CA PHE A 553 1.63 46.52 3.58
C PHE A 553 0.29 46.37 4.34
N VAL A 554 0.35 46.05 5.64
CA VAL A 554 -0.85 45.91 6.49
C VAL A 554 -1.68 47.20 6.54
N GLN A 555 -1.04 48.38 6.53
CA GLN A 555 -1.78 49.65 6.43
C GLN A 555 -2.45 49.83 5.05
N SER A 556 -1.81 49.39 3.96
CA SER A 556 -2.36 49.49 2.60
C SER A 556 -3.58 48.58 2.35
N VAL A 557 -3.73 47.51 3.14
CA VAL A 557 -4.90 46.62 3.12
C VAL A 557 -6.03 47.21 3.96
N LYS A 558 -5.71 47.84 5.10
CA LYS A 558 -6.70 48.51 5.96
C LYS A 558 -7.37 49.71 5.29
N SER A 559 -6.70 50.41 4.36
CA SER A 559 -7.28 51.53 3.62
C SER A 559 -8.34 51.14 2.59
N MET A 560 -8.41 49.87 2.17
CA MET A 560 -9.44 49.35 1.25
C MET A 560 -10.83 49.22 1.88
N LYS A 561 -10.96 49.30 3.23
CA LYS A 561 -12.25 49.26 3.95
C LYS A 561 -13.24 50.40 3.61
N ARG A 562 -12.87 51.39 2.80
CA ARG A 562 -13.70 52.58 2.49
C ARG A 562 -14.61 52.44 1.24
N PHE A 563 -14.52 51.36 0.48
CA PHE A 563 -15.46 51.09 -0.63
C PHE A 563 -16.73 50.41 -0.08
N ARG A 564 -17.74 51.21 0.33
CA ARG A 564 -19.05 50.71 0.80
C ARG A 564 -20.17 51.32 -0.05
N GLY A 565 -20.70 50.54 -0.99
CA GLY A 565 -21.92 50.88 -1.74
C GLY A 565 -23.14 50.98 -0.82
N LYS A 566 -24.00 51.99 -1.06
CA LYS A 566 -25.14 52.40 -0.23
C LYS A 566 -26.19 51.28 -0.01
N ARG A 567 -26.57 51.04 1.26
CA ARG A 567 -27.70 50.17 1.69
C ARG A 567 -29.05 50.73 1.22
N ARG A 568 -29.89 49.92 0.55
CA ARG A 568 -31.35 50.15 0.40
C ARG A 568 -32.14 49.17 1.28
N LYS A 569 -33.15 49.69 2.01
CA LYS A 569 -34.03 48.95 2.97
C LYS A 569 -35.07 48.07 2.26
N PRO A 570 -35.54 46.95 2.86
CA PRO A 570 -36.58 46.09 2.28
C PRO A 570 -38.01 46.56 2.62
N ARG A 571 -38.94 46.43 1.67
CA ARG A 571 -40.39 46.64 1.82
C ARG A 571 -41.10 45.31 2.14
N LYS A 572 -42.12 45.37 3.01
CA LYS A 572 -42.98 44.27 3.48
C LYS A 572 -44.06 43.89 2.45
N PHE A 573 -44.30 42.59 2.28
CA PHE A 573 -45.58 41.89 1.96
C PHE A 573 -45.37 40.42 2.39
N GLY A 574 -46.28 39.58 2.87
CA GLY A 574 -47.73 39.55 3.11
C GLY A 574 -48.01 38.06 3.45
N LYS A 575 -48.84 37.77 4.46
CA LYS A 575 -49.01 36.44 5.11
C LYS A 575 -49.39 35.33 4.11
N GLY A 576 -48.79 34.14 4.21
CA GLY A 576 -49.43 32.94 3.64
C GLY A 576 -48.60 31.73 3.17
N THR A 577 -47.27 31.64 3.31
CA THR A 577 -46.55 30.37 3.01
C THR A 577 -45.27 30.26 3.84
N LYS A 578 -45.15 29.25 4.71
CA LYS A 578 -43.87 28.91 5.36
C LYS A 578 -43.01 28.15 4.35
N MET A 579 -42.15 28.86 3.61
CA MET A 579 -40.96 28.25 2.98
C MET A 579 -39.80 28.36 3.98
N ARG A 580 -39.26 27.21 4.41
CA ARG A 580 -37.95 27.15 5.07
C ARG A 580 -36.88 27.49 4.03
N PHE A 581 -36.28 28.67 4.13
CA PHE A 581 -35.02 28.94 3.44
C PHE A 581 -33.88 28.34 4.27
N ILE A 582 -33.08 27.51 3.61
CA ILE A 582 -31.83 26.95 4.09
C ILE A 582 -30.85 28.10 4.30
N ASP A 583 -30.35 28.21 5.52
CA ASP A 583 -29.31 29.15 5.94
C ASP A 583 -27.99 28.75 5.26
N THR A 584 -27.62 29.48 4.19
CA THR A 584 -26.28 29.38 3.60
C THR A 584 -25.43 30.49 4.21
N GLY A 585 -24.50 30.07 5.07
CA GLY A 585 -23.64 30.95 5.86
C GLY A 585 -22.96 32.02 5.00
N LYS A 586 -23.26 33.28 5.28
CA LYS A 586 -22.53 34.43 4.73
C LYS A 586 -21.25 34.64 5.54
N VAL A 587 -20.11 34.22 5.00
CA VAL A 587 -18.79 34.65 5.49
C VAL A 587 -18.58 36.10 5.06
N THR A 588 -18.37 37.00 6.01
CA THR A 588 -18.06 38.40 5.71
C THR A 588 -16.54 38.60 5.62
N VAL A 589 -16.10 39.64 4.91
CA VAL A 589 -14.66 40.03 4.86
C VAL A 589 -14.10 40.29 6.28
N GLU A 590 -14.96 40.62 7.25
CA GLU A 590 -14.59 40.76 8.66
C GLU A 590 -14.27 39.39 9.31
N ASP A 591 -14.96 38.32 8.92
CA ASP A 591 -14.69 36.96 9.39
C ASP A 591 -13.37 36.41 8.81
N MET A 592 -13.08 36.71 7.54
CA MET A 592 -11.85 36.29 6.85
C MET A 592 -10.58 36.95 7.42
N VAL A 593 -10.68 38.22 7.82
CA VAL A 593 -9.56 38.94 8.45
C VAL A 593 -9.31 38.44 9.86
N ARG A 594 -10.36 38.07 10.60
CA ARG A 594 -10.24 37.51 11.96
C ARG A 594 -9.55 36.15 11.95
N GLU A 595 -9.88 35.29 10.99
CA GLU A 595 -9.29 33.96 10.83
C GLU A 595 -7.78 34.03 10.52
N GLN A 596 -7.37 34.97 9.66
CA GLN A 596 -5.95 35.23 9.37
C GLN A 596 -5.18 35.85 10.54
N GLU A 597 -5.80 36.75 11.32
CA GLU A 597 -5.19 37.29 12.54
C GLU A 597 -4.99 36.21 13.62
N GLU A 598 -5.92 35.25 13.73
CA GLU A 598 -5.81 34.10 14.62
C GLU A 598 -4.69 33.13 14.21
N ASP A 599 -4.51 32.87 12.93
CA ASP A 599 -3.43 32.01 12.42
C ASP A 599 -2.04 32.66 12.54
N MET A 600 -1.93 33.99 12.36
CA MET A 600 -0.71 34.72 12.69
C MET A 600 -0.37 34.66 14.19
N ALA A 601 -1.37 34.73 15.07
CA ALA A 601 -1.17 34.63 16.52
C ALA A 601 -0.74 33.21 16.96
N LYS A 602 -1.29 32.15 16.34
CA LYS A 602 -0.87 30.76 16.56
C LYS A 602 0.57 30.51 16.10
N THR A 603 0.95 31.06 14.95
CA THR A 603 2.30 30.91 14.38
C THR A 603 3.36 31.63 15.22
N LYS A 604 3.01 32.79 15.80
CA LYS A 604 3.87 33.51 16.75
C LYS A 604 4.03 32.76 18.08
N LYS A 605 2.95 32.25 18.65
CA LYS A 605 2.99 31.40 19.87
C LYS A 605 3.77 30.10 19.66
N PHE A 606 3.70 29.51 18.47
CA PHE A 606 4.44 28.30 18.11
C PHE A 606 5.96 28.57 18.01
N ARG A 607 6.35 29.73 17.44
CA ARG A 607 7.76 30.16 17.41
C ARG A 607 8.31 30.49 18.80
N GLU A 608 7.53 31.12 19.67
CA GLU A 608 7.96 31.47 21.04
C GLU A 608 8.03 30.24 21.98
N ARG A 609 7.25 29.18 21.74
CA ARG A 609 7.30 27.92 22.52
C ARG A 609 8.46 26.99 22.13
N ASN A 610 8.90 27.01 20.87
CA ASN A 610 9.93 26.10 20.36
C ASN A 610 11.37 26.65 20.44
N GLN A 611 11.57 27.88 20.91
CA GLN A 611 12.89 28.43 21.21
C GLN A 611 12.96 28.79 22.70
N GLY A 612 13.53 27.89 23.52
CA GLY A 612 13.74 28.07 24.96
C GLY A 612 14.80 29.13 25.32
N LEU A 613 14.69 30.33 24.76
CA LEU A 613 15.63 31.44 24.94
C LEU A 613 14.86 32.73 25.22
N ARG A 614 15.00 33.28 26.43
CA ARG A 614 14.57 34.65 26.75
C ARG A 614 15.78 35.50 27.11
N LEU A 615 15.83 36.70 26.53
CA LEU A 615 16.81 37.74 26.86
C LEU A 615 16.51 38.32 28.24
N ASN A 616 17.54 38.47 29.08
CA ASN A 616 17.41 39.31 30.27
C ASN A 616 17.51 40.81 29.89
N LYS A 617 17.18 41.70 30.83
CA LYS A 617 17.20 43.17 30.64
C LYS A 617 18.58 43.77 30.27
N LYS A 618 19.62 42.95 30.09
CA LYS A 618 20.96 43.36 29.64
C LYS A 618 21.44 42.60 28.38
N GLY A 619 20.57 41.87 27.68
CA GLY A 619 20.86 41.38 26.33
C GLY A 619 21.76 40.15 26.19
N SER A 620 21.97 39.35 27.26
CA SER A 620 22.73 38.08 27.16
C SER A 620 21.82 36.84 27.28
N LEU A 621 22.10 35.82 26.46
CA LEU A 621 21.39 34.54 26.39
C LEU A 621 21.96 33.53 27.40
N ARG A 622 21.11 32.99 28.29
CA ARG A 622 21.44 31.85 29.16
C ARG A 622 20.29 30.85 29.18
N MET A 623 20.60 29.56 29.10
CA MET A 623 19.64 28.49 29.42
C MET A 623 19.47 28.39 30.94
N MET A 624 18.23 28.36 31.42
CA MET A 624 17.91 27.93 32.79
C MET A 624 17.29 26.53 32.75
N PRO A 625 17.62 25.63 33.70
CA PRO A 625 17.00 24.32 33.76
C PRO A 625 15.54 24.45 34.19
N ILE A 626 14.63 23.86 33.41
CA ILE A 626 13.22 23.77 33.73
C ILE A 626 13.05 22.67 34.78
N LYS A 627 12.75 23.05 36.03
CA LYS A 627 12.24 22.11 37.04
C LYS A 627 10.80 21.72 36.67
N TRP A 628 10.60 20.45 36.36
CA TRP A 628 9.27 19.85 36.31
C TRP A 628 8.72 19.74 37.74
N ARG A 629 7.60 20.40 38.02
CA ARG A 629 6.69 19.98 39.09
C ARG A 629 5.64 19.10 38.42
N GLY A 630 5.62 17.82 38.80
CA GLY A 630 4.50 16.95 38.48
C GLY A 630 3.26 17.42 39.23
N ASP A 631 2.11 17.27 38.58
CA ASP A 631 0.84 17.11 39.27
C ASP A 631 0.19 15.85 38.71
N ASP A 632 -0.08 14.92 39.62
CA ASP A 632 -0.88 13.73 39.43
C ASP A 632 -2.30 14.10 39.00
N ARG A 633 -2.83 13.44 37.96
CA ARG A 633 -4.14 12.75 37.92
C ARG A 633 -4.71 12.66 36.49
N LEU A 634 -5.15 11.43 36.20
CA LEU A 634 -6.03 10.90 35.14
C LEU A 634 -5.41 10.65 33.76
#